data_AF-A0A0Q9CGX1-F1
#
_entry.id   AF-A0A0Q9CGX1-F1
#
_cell.length_a   1.000
_cell.length_b   1.000
_cell.length_c   1.000
_cell.angle_alpha   90.00
_cell.angle_beta   90.00
_cell.angle_gamma   90.00
#
_symmetry.space_group_name_H-M   'P 1'
#
loop_
_entity.id
_entity.type
_entity.pdbx_description
1 polymer ?
#
loop_
_entity_poly.entity_id
_entity_poly.type
_entity_poly.pdbx_seq_one_letter_code
_entity_poly.pdbx_strand_id
1 'polypeptide(L)'
;MTEAQAIFELVEAGLGSPTADESFDRFARLAMRQLGVPTAAVSLVLADEQVYPGAHGLPEDIQASRRMPLTHSFCQHVTNDREPLVVPDTRKDSRVWDNPAIPDFGVLAYAGFPILDQRGRVVGTLCAMDDEPHDWTESDLATLADLTAACTSELRLRIAHERATRMQNLAIQATRRNRLLLMLSEAFADATSVQDVGETLAYVASSAIGARYAGLAVVDPSRKSLTYTSMDHLEPGLAPSYRYARIDDPDRVVSYVARTQEALFFRDQADILASFPTVSDAIDDTVGSRALLPVVSGTSLLAVIFLAWEHGKVADDESLSRAGLAGFVAHALERVRLLEERRDAATTLQAAMLTELPDIPHLELASTYSPATLTDQVGGDWYDAVVHDEDASVLMIGDVTGHDMRAAAEMGQLRSMLRTFAWSHDESPSALLRLLDRANSGLALHASGTAVVARLDRRGDFFDLSWSNAGHPPPLVLRSDGSVEMLDARPDMMLGFVPNAPRSDHMTHLGPGDTLLLYTDGLIERRGVAQSTRLAGLAQALVALRHGSTLALPNALVQRLVGSDQRDDIAVLAVRVRAAVNSHPTPACPTRVSRSVEHTTGAISPARRWVDDILESCGISRDQRRTIMLLASETLTNAVQHAVGPLEAIVEVSNTLVRVGVRDGSPDEPTLHDPAPHETGGRGVQFLDRFADRWFVEHRAADGPGKTVWFELARDDALSPERVGGSR
;
A
#
# COMPACT_ATOMS: atom_id res chain seq x y z
N MET A 1 -29.04 10.47 40.36
CA MET A 1 -30.02 10.24 39.27
C MET A 1 -31.27 11.03 39.61
N THR A 2 -31.67 11.93 38.71
CA THR A 2 -32.78 12.87 38.90
C THR A 2 -34.14 12.18 38.82
N GLU A 3 -35.21 12.88 39.20
CA GLU A 3 -36.61 12.48 39.02
C GLU A 3 -36.94 12.13 37.55
N ALA A 4 -36.39 12.90 36.61
CA ALA A 4 -36.44 12.63 35.17
C ALA A 4 -35.93 11.23 34.79
N GLN A 5 -34.96 10.70 35.53
CA GLN A 5 -34.39 9.38 35.25
C GLN A 5 -35.25 8.24 35.78
N ALA A 6 -36.08 8.48 36.81
CA ALA A 6 -37.09 7.52 37.26
C ALA A 6 -38.23 7.42 36.23
N ILE A 7 -38.68 8.57 35.73
CA ILE A 7 -39.70 8.67 34.69
C ILE A 7 -39.22 7.97 33.41
N PHE A 8 -37.97 8.21 33.00
CA PHE A 8 -37.37 7.52 31.86
C PHE A 8 -37.37 5.98 32.02
N GLU A 9 -37.02 5.47 33.19
CA GLU A 9 -37.04 4.01 33.46
C GLU A 9 -38.46 3.42 33.37
N LEU A 10 -39.50 4.16 33.78
CA LEU A 10 -40.90 3.74 33.65
C LEU A 10 -41.39 3.74 32.21
N VAL A 11 -41.05 4.78 31.45
CA VAL A 11 -41.40 4.90 30.01
C VAL A 11 -40.76 3.76 29.22
N GLU A 12 -39.47 3.50 29.45
CA GLU A 12 -38.75 2.42 28.78
C GLU A 12 -39.28 1.03 29.14
N ALA A 13 -39.78 0.83 30.37
CA ALA A 13 -40.45 -0.41 30.77
C ALA A 13 -41.88 -0.56 30.18
N GLY A 14 -42.34 0.40 29.38
CA GLY A 14 -43.68 0.44 28.78
C GLY A 14 -44.78 0.85 29.76
N LEU A 15 -44.43 1.38 30.93
CA LEU A 15 -45.37 1.73 32.01
C LEU A 15 -45.64 3.24 32.12
N GLY A 16 -44.83 4.06 31.45
CA GLY A 16 -45.09 5.50 31.31
C GLY A 16 -46.13 5.85 30.23
N SER A 17 -46.60 4.87 29.46
CA SER A 17 -47.64 5.06 28.45
C SER A 17 -49.04 4.85 29.06
N PRO A 18 -50.07 5.59 28.61
CA PRO A 18 -51.45 5.47 29.09
C PRO A 18 -52.14 4.21 28.51
N THR A 19 -51.61 3.04 28.80
CA THR A 19 -52.08 1.76 28.26
C THR A 19 -52.34 0.78 29.38
N ALA A 20 -53.44 0.03 29.26
CA ALA A 20 -53.79 -1.01 30.22
C ALA A 20 -52.75 -2.12 30.24
N ASP A 21 -52.36 -2.55 31.44
CA ASP A 21 -51.46 -3.66 31.66
C ASP A 21 -52.13 -4.71 32.56
N GLU A 22 -52.24 -5.94 32.06
CA GLU A 22 -53.02 -6.98 32.73
C GLU A 22 -52.44 -7.40 34.09
N SER A 23 -51.12 -7.30 34.30
CA SER A 23 -50.53 -7.57 35.62
C SER A 23 -50.97 -6.52 36.64
N PHE A 24 -51.01 -5.25 36.24
CA PHE A 24 -51.42 -4.14 37.13
C PHE A 24 -52.94 -4.02 37.27
N ASP A 25 -53.72 -4.29 36.22
CA ASP A 25 -55.19 -4.42 36.29
C ASP A 25 -55.60 -5.53 37.26
N ARG A 26 -54.80 -6.61 37.37
CA ARG A 26 -55.04 -7.65 38.37
C ARG A 26 -54.90 -7.14 39.80
N PHE A 27 -53.87 -6.34 40.11
CA PHE A 27 -53.72 -5.74 41.44
C PHE A 27 -54.87 -4.80 41.78
N ALA A 28 -55.30 -3.96 40.83
CA ALA A 28 -56.48 -3.11 40.98
C ALA A 28 -57.75 -3.95 41.27
N ARG A 29 -58.02 -4.99 40.49
CA ARG A 29 -59.17 -5.89 40.71
C ARG A 29 -59.12 -6.67 42.02
N LEU A 30 -57.92 -6.98 42.53
CA LEU A 30 -57.74 -7.65 43.82
C LEU A 30 -57.97 -6.67 44.97
N ALA A 31 -57.42 -5.46 44.90
CA ALA A 31 -57.66 -4.42 45.90
C ALA A 31 -59.15 -4.09 46.00
N MET A 32 -59.83 -3.89 44.87
CA MET A 32 -61.28 -3.66 44.82
C MET A 32 -62.06 -4.79 45.53
N ARG A 33 -61.77 -6.05 45.18
CA ARG A 33 -62.51 -7.20 45.71
C ARG A 33 -62.25 -7.46 47.19
N GLN A 34 -61.03 -7.26 47.66
CA GLN A 34 -60.67 -7.56 49.05
C GLN A 34 -61.13 -6.46 50.02
N LEU A 35 -61.15 -5.20 49.58
CA LEU A 35 -61.57 -4.07 50.41
C LEU A 35 -63.07 -3.73 50.24
N GLY A 36 -63.75 -4.37 49.27
CA GLY A 36 -65.20 -4.18 49.07
C GLY A 36 -65.58 -2.81 48.52
N VAL A 37 -64.65 -2.12 47.84
CA VAL A 37 -64.83 -0.77 47.31
C VAL A 37 -65.23 -0.79 45.82
N PRO A 38 -65.85 0.26 45.27
CA PRO A 38 -66.22 0.33 43.86
C PRO A 38 -65.02 0.53 42.92
N THR A 39 -63.94 1.17 43.39
CA THR A 39 -62.85 1.62 42.51
C THR A 39 -61.47 1.35 43.13
N ALA A 40 -60.54 0.84 42.32
CA ALA A 40 -59.13 0.74 42.71
C ALA A 40 -58.20 0.89 41.51
N ALA A 41 -57.00 1.42 41.72
CA ALA A 41 -56.05 1.67 40.65
C ALA A 41 -54.59 1.59 41.10
N VAL A 42 -53.75 1.07 40.22
CA VAL A 42 -52.30 1.25 40.21
C VAL A 42 -52.00 2.50 39.38
N SER A 43 -51.51 3.53 40.04
CA SER A 43 -51.13 4.80 39.44
C SER A 43 -49.62 4.94 39.41
N LEU A 44 -49.09 5.52 38.33
CA LEU A 44 -47.75 6.11 38.27
C LEU A 44 -47.89 7.62 38.03
N VAL A 45 -47.13 8.41 38.78
CA VAL A 45 -47.17 9.88 38.69
C VAL A 45 -45.99 10.34 37.83
N LEU A 46 -46.28 10.91 36.67
CA LEU A 46 -45.29 11.49 35.76
C LEU A 46 -45.18 13.01 35.99
N ALA A 47 -44.38 13.70 35.17
CA ALA A 47 -44.07 15.12 35.37
C ALA A 47 -45.29 16.05 35.19
N ASP A 48 -46.21 15.70 34.29
CA ASP A 48 -47.34 16.53 33.86
C ASP A 48 -48.70 15.81 33.94
N GLU A 49 -48.71 14.49 34.00
CA GLU A 49 -49.91 13.68 34.11
C GLU A 49 -49.74 12.45 35.03
N GLN A 50 -50.88 11.90 35.47
CA GLN A 50 -50.95 10.60 36.11
C GLN A 50 -51.36 9.56 35.07
N VAL A 51 -50.65 8.43 35.02
CA VAL A 51 -51.01 7.28 34.16
C VAL A 51 -51.42 6.08 35.01
N TYR A 52 -52.30 5.25 34.46
CA TYR A 52 -52.86 4.07 35.11
C TYR A 52 -52.50 2.79 34.35
N PRO A 53 -51.33 2.19 34.61
CA PRO A 53 -51.03 0.86 34.09
C PRO A 53 -52.05 -0.18 34.58
N GLY A 54 -52.67 0.02 35.77
CA GLY A 54 -53.75 -0.82 36.27
C GLY A 54 -54.89 0.02 36.84
N ALA A 55 -56.13 -0.27 36.47
CA ALA A 55 -57.31 0.39 37.02
C ALA A 55 -58.57 -0.45 36.83
N HIS A 56 -59.46 -0.37 37.81
CA HIS A 56 -60.79 -0.97 37.73
C HIS A 56 -61.81 -0.13 38.48
N GLY A 57 -62.99 0.05 37.88
CA GLY A 57 -64.06 0.86 38.47
C GLY A 57 -63.85 2.38 38.36
N LEU A 58 -62.89 2.85 37.55
CA LEU A 58 -62.77 4.28 37.25
C LEU A 58 -63.92 4.73 36.32
N PRO A 59 -64.23 6.05 36.26
CA PRO A 59 -65.10 6.62 35.25
C PRO A 59 -64.73 6.17 33.83
N GLU A 60 -65.71 6.00 32.96
CA GLU A 60 -65.55 5.34 31.64
C GLU A 60 -64.46 6.00 30.77
N ASP A 61 -64.40 7.33 30.79
CA ASP A 61 -63.41 8.15 30.07
C ASP A 61 -61.98 7.95 30.60
N ILE A 62 -61.79 7.88 31.92
CA ILE A 62 -60.49 7.65 32.55
C ILE A 62 -60.07 6.18 32.42
N GLN A 63 -61.01 5.24 32.57
CA GLN A 63 -60.78 3.81 32.39
C GLN A 63 -60.35 3.50 30.95
N ALA A 64 -60.92 4.19 29.95
CA ALA A 64 -60.55 4.06 28.55
C ALA A 64 -59.21 4.76 28.23
N SER A 65 -59.02 5.98 28.72
CA SER A 65 -57.83 6.79 28.39
C SER A 65 -56.59 6.46 29.23
N ARG A 66 -56.75 5.80 30.40
CA ARG A 66 -55.70 5.42 31.35
C ARG A 66 -54.79 6.58 31.78
N ARG A 67 -55.32 7.80 31.78
CA ARG A 67 -54.62 9.03 32.17
C ARG A 67 -55.51 9.97 32.96
N MET A 68 -54.93 10.78 33.83
CA MET A 68 -55.63 11.83 34.57
C MET A 68 -54.72 13.04 34.82
N PRO A 69 -55.24 14.28 34.73
CA PRO A 69 -54.49 15.47 35.11
C PRO A 69 -54.07 15.43 36.59
N LEU A 70 -52.86 15.90 36.91
CA LEU A 70 -52.36 15.93 38.29
C LEU A 70 -53.26 16.75 39.24
N THR A 71 -54.02 17.71 38.73
CA THR A 71 -54.97 18.50 39.53
C THR A 71 -56.07 17.67 40.19
N HIS A 72 -56.38 16.48 39.66
CA HIS A 72 -57.40 15.56 40.20
C HIS A 72 -56.75 14.41 41.01
N SER A 73 -55.42 14.40 41.14
CA SER A 73 -54.69 13.28 41.73
C SER A 73 -54.67 13.35 43.25
N PHE A 74 -55.28 12.38 43.93
CA PHE A 74 -54.95 12.10 45.34
C PHE A 74 -53.59 11.38 45.46
N CYS A 75 -53.20 10.62 44.43
CA CYS A 75 -51.96 9.81 44.41
C CYS A 75 -50.69 10.67 44.47
N GLN A 76 -50.75 11.93 44.01
CA GLN A 76 -49.61 12.85 44.10
C GLN A 76 -49.23 13.14 45.55
N HIS A 77 -50.17 13.12 46.50
CA HIS A 77 -49.86 13.32 47.92
C HIS A 77 -49.02 12.16 48.47
N VAL A 78 -49.38 10.92 48.12
CA VAL A 78 -48.58 9.73 48.48
C VAL A 78 -47.18 9.79 47.88
N THR A 79 -47.06 10.24 46.63
CA THR A 79 -45.76 10.39 45.95
C THR A 79 -44.92 11.53 46.55
N ASN A 80 -45.53 12.68 46.83
CA ASN A 80 -44.85 13.87 47.35
C ASN A 80 -44.42 13.70 48.82
N ASP A 81 -45.32 13.19 49.65
CA ASP A 81 -45.12 13.04 51.10
C ASP A 81 -44.36 11.75 51.43
N ARG A 82 -44.35 10.78 50.51
CA ARG A 82 -43.68 9.47 50.61
C ARG A 82 -44.21 8.58 51.73
N GLU A 83 -45.46 8.79 52.12
CA GLU A 83 -46.17 8.03 53.14
C GLU A 83 -47.57 7.64 52.63
N PRO A 84 -48.18 6.56 53.16
CA PRO A 84 -49.56 6.21 52.82
C PRO A 84 -50.53 7.34 53.14
N LEU A 85 -51.48 7.58 52.23
CA LEU A 85 -52.58 8.53 52.44
C LEU A 85 -53.86 7.75 52.70
N VAL A 86 -54.40 7.88 53.91
CA VAL A 86 -55.67 7.27 54.31
C VAL A 86 -56.64 8.39 54.69
N VAL A 87 -57.80 8.40 54.03
CA VAL A 87 -58.82 9.44 54.13
C VAL A 87 -60.19 8.77 54.19
N PRO A 88 -60.81 8.68 55.37
CA PRO A 88 -62.15 8.10 55.53
C PRO A 88 -63.28 8.93 54.91
N ASP A 89 -63.15 10.26 54.89
CA ASP A 89 -64.11 11.20 54.29
C ASP A 89 -63.35 12.39 53.69
N THR A 90 -63.20 12.43 52.36
CA THR A 90 -62.38 13.43 51.64
C THR A 90 -62.85 14.86 51.88
N ARG A 91 -64.14 15.07 52.12
CA ARG A 91 -64.73 16.40 52.39
C ARG A 91 -64.32 16.99 53.74
N LYS A 92 -63.81 16.15 54.65
CA LYS A 92 -63.39 16.55 56.00
C LYS A 92 -61.87 16.60 56.18
N ASP A 93 -61.12 16.10 55.20
CA ASP A 93 -59.66 16.03 55.29
C ASP A 93 -59.01 17.28 54.71
N SER A 94 -58.30 18.03 55.57
CA SER A 94 -57.70 19.31 55.22
C SER A 94 -56.67 19.24 54.08
N ARG A 95 -56.16 18.05 53.75
CA ARG A 95 -55.16 17.86 52.68
C ARG A 95 -55.80 17.78 51.29
N VAL A 96 -57.07 17.38 51.20
CA VAL A 96 -57.70 17.00 49.91
C VAL A 96 -59.14 17.48 49.72
N TRP A 97 -59.73 18.18 50.69
CA TRP A 97 -61.14 18.63 50.67
C TRP A 97 -61.54 19.50 49.48
N ASP A 98 -60.58 20.19 48.86
CA ASP A 98 -60.76 21.05 47.69
C ASP A 98 -60.41 20.37 46.36
N ASN A 99 -60.10 19.06 46.38
CA ASN A 99 -59.72 18.31 45.19
C ASN A 99 -60.93 18.12 44.24
N PRO A 100 -60.81 18.51 42.95
CA PRO A 100 -61.89 18.37 41.97
C PRO A 100 -62.38 16.93 41.75
N ALA A 101 -61.58 15.90 42.05
CA ALA A 101 -62.00 14.51 41.94
C ALA A 101 -63.19 14.15 42.87
N ILE A 102 -63.44 14.94 43.92
CA ILE A 102 -64.59 14.75 44.82
C ILE A 102 -65.92 15.03 44.09
N PRO A 103 -66.18 16.25 43.57
CA PRO A 103 -67.41 16.52 42.82
C PRO A 103 -67.46 15.85 41.44
N ASP A 104 -66.32 15.64 40.78
CA ASP A 104 -66.29 15.19 39.39
C ASP A 104 -66.37 13.66 39.26
N PHE A 105 -65.78 12.93 40.21
CA PHE A 105 -65.71 11.45 40.16
C PHE A 105 -66.31 10.77 41.40
N GLY A 106 -66.83 11.54 42.36
CA GLY A 106 -67.52 11.00 43.53
C GLY A 106 -66.62 10.36 44.57
N VAL A 107 -65.31 10.63 44.58
CA VAL A 107 -64.37 9.97 45.51
C VAL A 107 -64.53 10.53 46.94
N LEU A 108 -65.33 9.86 47.76
CA LEU A 108 -65.63 10.24 49.15
C LEU A 108 -64.71 9.59 50.17
N ALA A 109 -64.11 8.44 49.87
CA ALA A 109 -63.04 7.86 50.67
C ALA A 109 -61.85 7.43 49.80
N TYR A 110 -60.65 7.51 50.35
CA TYR A 110 -59.40 7.17 49.65
C TYR A 110 -58.40 6.50 50.59
N ALA A 111 -57.82 5.39 50.17
CA ALA A 111 -56.62 4.81 50.77
C ALA A 111 -55.60 4.50 49.69
N GLY A 112 -54.37 5.01 49.83
CA GLY A 112 -53.31 4.82 48.85
C GLY A 112 -51.98 4.53 49.52
N PHE A 113 -51.28 3.50 49.04
CA PHE A 113 -49.96 3.10 49.54
C PHE A 113 -48.88 3.27 48.47
N PRO A 114 -47.66 3.69 48.86
CA PRO A 114 -46.61 4.05 47.93
C PRO A 114 -46.04 2.82 47.20
N ILE A 115 -45.94 2.91 45.88
CA ILE A 115 -45.22 1.95 45.04
C ILE A 115 -43.77 2.44 44.90
N LEU A 116 -42.83 1.55 45.19
CA LEU A 116 -41.41 1.90 45.29
C LEU A 116 -40.59 1.40 44.10
N ASP A 117 -39.71 2.24 43.57
CA ASP A 117 -38.69 1.77 42.62
C ASP A 117 -37.60 0.93 43.30
N GLN A 118 -36.65 0.42 42.51
CA GLN A 118 -35.49 -0.35 42.95
C GLN A 118 -34.56 0.36 43.96
N ARG A 119 -34.69 1.68 44.11
CA ARG A 119 -33.91 2.51 45.05
C ARG A 119 -34.73 2.98 46.25
N GLY A 120 -35.98 2.55 46.37
CA GLY A 120 -36.87 2.97 47.44
C GLY A 120 -37.51 4.35 47.23
N ARG A 121 -37.50 4.90 46.01
CA ARG A 121 -38.24 6.13 45.69
C ARG A 121 -39.69 5.80 45.38
N VAL A 122 -40.62 6.63 45.83
CA VAL A 122 -42.03 6.51 45.46
C VAL A 122 -42.20 6.96 44.01
N VAL A 123 -42.77 6.09 43.18
CA VAL A 123 -42.99 6.33 41.74
C VAL A 123 -44.47 6.23 41.36
N GLY A 124 -45.31 5.87 42.32
CA GLY A 124 -46.72 5.62 42.09
C GLY A 124 -47.43 5.20 43.36
N THR A 125 -48.69 4.82 43.21
CA THR A 125 -49.57 4.43 44.32
C THR A 125 -50.47 3.29 43.89
N LEU A 126 -50.65 2.28 44.73
CA LEU A 126 -51.83 1.41 44.65
C LEU A 126 -52.87 1.99 45.58
N CYS A 127 -54.03 2.35 45.02
CA CYS A 127 -55.08 3.03 45.74
C CYS A 127 -56.45 2.37 45.58
N ALA A 128 -57.27 2.53 46.62
CA ALA A 128 -58.66 2.15 46.72
C ALA A 128 -59.49 3.40 46.99
N MET A 129 -60.65 3.49 46.34
CA MET A 129 -61.54 4.65 46.34
C MET A 129 -62.98 4.20 46.50
N ASP A 130 -63.74 4.97 47.29
CA ASP A 130 -65.14 4.69 47.58
C ASP A 130 -66.01 5.93 47.33
N ASP A 131 -67.25 5.71 46.90
CA ASP A 131 -68.25 6.76 46.68
C ASP A 131 -69.09 7.05 47.94
N GLU A 132 -68.86 6.29 49.01
CA GLU A 132 -69.33 6.57 50.37
C GLU A 132 -68.15 6.79 51.34
N PRO A 133 -68.34 7.50 52.48
CA PRO A 133 -67.33 7.52 53.54
C PRO A 133 -67.02 6.11 54.04
N HIS A 134 -65.74 5.76 54.12
CA HIS A 134 -65.28 4.41 54.41
C HIS A 134 -64.35 4.40 55.63
N ASP A 135 -64.70 3.66 56.67
CA ASP A 135 -63.85 3.50 57.86
C ASP A 135 -62.82 2.39 57.63
N TRP A 136 -61.65 2.76 57.09
CA TRP A 136 -60.60 1.82 56.72
C TRP A 136 -60.07 1.07 57.95
N THR A 137 -60.34 -0.23 58.03
CA THR A 137 -59.89 -1.05 59.15
C THR A 137 -58.39 -1.35 59.06
N GLU A 138 -57.78 -1.76 60.17
CA GLU A 138 -56.38 -2.22 60.17
C GLU A 138 -56.16 -3.39 59.19
N SER A 139 -57.17 -4.25 59.01
CA SER A 139 -57.14 -5.36 58.05
C SER A 139 -57.15 -4.87 56.59
N ASP A 140 -57.93 -3.83 56.28
CA ASP A 140 -58.01 -3.25 54.93
C ASP A 140 -56.68 -2.59 54.56
N LEU A 141 -56.12 -1.82 55.49
CA LEU A 141 -54.83 -1.15 55.32
C LEU A 141 -53.68 -2.16 55.20
N ALA A 142 -53.68 -3.23 56.00
CA ALA A 142 -52.71 -4.32 55.89
C ALA A 142 -52.81 -5.04 54.53
N THR A 143 -54.04 -5.32 54.07
CA THR A 143 -54.27 -5.97 52.77
C THR A 143 -53.80 -5.09 51.61
N LEU A 144 -54.11 -3.79 51.65
CA LEU A 144 -53.68 -2.86 50.62
C LEU A 144 -52.15 -2.67 50.64
N ALA A 145 -51.53 -2.64 51.81
CA ALA A 145 -50.07 -2.61 51.95
C ALA A 145 -49.40 -3.86 51.34
N ASP A 146 -49.92 -5.05 51.61
CA ASP A 146 -49.40 -6.31 51.05
C ASP A 146 -49.56 -6.37 49.53
N LEU A 147 -50.72 -5.96 49.01
CA LEU A 147 -50.93 -5.86 47.56
C LEU A 147 -50.01 -4.81 46.92
N THR A 148 -49.74 -3.71 47.62
CA THR A 148 -48.80 -2.67 47.16
C THR A 148 -47.37 -3.19 47.15
N ALA A 149 -46.98 -4.00 48.14
CA ALA A 149 -45.66 -4.65 48.17
C ALA A 149 -45.49 -5.65 47.01
N ALA A 150 -46.54 -6.40 46.68
CA ALA A 150 -46.56 -7.29 45.51
C ALA A 150 -46.48 -6.49 44.19
N CYS A 151 -47.25 -5.41 44.06
CA CYS A 151 -47.22 -4.49 42.92
C CYS A 151 -45.84 -3.83 42.75
N THR A 152 -45.22 -3.43 43.85
CA THR A 152 -43.84 -2.91 43.90
C THR A 152 -42.83 -3.94 43.40
N SER A 153 -43.01 -5.21 43.76
CA SER A 153 -42.13 -6.30 43.31
C SER A 153 -42.26 -6.55 41.80
N GLU A 154 -43.48 -6.54 41.27
CA GLU A 154 -43.75 -6.67 39.83
C GLU A 154 -43.11 -5.51 39.03
N LEU A 155 -43.30 -4.27 39.49
CA LEU A 155 -42.71 -3.08 38.86
C LEU A 155 -41.18 -3.19 38.78
N ARG A 156 -40.54 -3.56 39.90
CA ARG A 156 -39.09 -3.72 39.97
C ARG A 156 -38.58 -4.81 39.04
N LEU A 157 -39.29 -5.94 38.97
CA LEU A 157 -38.92 -7.05 38.09
C LEU A 157 -38.96 -6.62 36.62
N ARG A 158 -39.99 -5.88 36.22
CA ARG A 158 -40.16 -5.44 34.83
C ARG A 158 -39.10 -4.44 34.39
N ILE A 159 -38.80 -3.44 35.22
CA ILE A 159 -37.71 -2.48 34.98
C ILE A 159 -36.35 -3.20 34.91
N ALA A 160 -36.12 -4.17 35.81
CA ALA A 160 -34.87 -4.94 35.82
C ALA A 160 -34.71 -5.81 34.56
N HIS A 161 -35.79 -6.46 34.11
CA HIS A 161 -35.80 -7.27 32.89
C HIS A 161 -35.45 -6.44 31.65
N GLU A 162 -36.11 -5.29 31.48
CA GLU A 162 -35.89 -4.42 30.32
C GLU A 162 -34.45 -3.88 30.29
N ARG A 163 -33.93 -3.52 31.47
CA ARG A 163 -32.54 -3.09 31.61
C ARG A 163 -31.55 -4.20 31.28
N ALA A 164 -31.81 -5.42 31.74
CA ALA A 164 -30.96 -6.59 31.44
C ALA A 164 -30.93 -6.88 29.94
N THR A 165 -32.09 -6.89 29.28
CA THR A 165 -32.21 -7.08 27.83
C THR A 165 -31.43 -6.03 27.05
N ARG A 166 -31.51 -4.76 27.45
CA ARG A 166 -30.72 -3.68 26.83
C ARG A 166 -29.23 -3.85 27.02
N MET A 167 -28.78 -4.13 28.25
CA MET A 167 -27.35 -4.34 28.52
C MET A 167 -26.82 -5.54 27.74
N GLN A 168 -27.61 -6.62 27.62
CA GLN A 168 -27.27 -7.78 26.82
C GLN A 168 -27.15 -7.42 25.33
N ASN A 169 -28.11 -6.67 24.77
CA ASN A 169 -28.06 -6.24 23.38
C ASN A 169 -26.84 -5.35 23.09
N LEU A 170 -26.56 -4.38 23.97
CA LEU A 170 -25.37 -3.54 23.87
C LEU A 170 -24.07 -4.35 23.98
N ALA A 171 -24.01 -5.34 24.88
CA ALA A 171 -22.85 -6.21 25.03
C ALA A 171 -22.64 -7.11 23.79
N ILE A 172 -23.71 -7.63 23.21
CA ILE A 172 -23.65 -8.42 21.96
C ILE A 172 -23.16 -7.54 20.81
N GLN A 173 -23.68 -6.32 20.66
CA GLN A 173 -23.23 -5.36 19.65
C GLN A 173 -21.75 -4.99 19.83
N ALA A 174 -21.33 -4.68 21.06
CA ALA A 174 -19.93 -4.37 21.37
C ALA A 174 -18.99 -5.55 21.08
N THR A 175 -19.40 -6.78 21.42
CA THR A 175 -18.62 -8.00 21.14
C THR A 175 -18.50 -8.25 19.64
N ARG A 176 -19.60 -8.10 18.88
CA ARG A 176 -19.58 -8.20 17.42
C ARG A 176 -18.64 -7.16 16.80
N ARG A 177 -18.71 -5.92 17.27
CA ARG A 177 -17.83 -4.83 16.81
C ARG A 177 -16.36 -5.14 17.07
N ASN A 178 -16.01 -5.53 18.29
CA ASN A 178 -14.61 -5.83 18.64
C ASN A 178 -14.06 -7.01 17.84
N ARG A 179 -14.88 -8.05 17.62
CA ARG A 179 -14.49 -9.20 16.79
C ARG A 179 -14.23 -8.81 15.33
N LEU A 180 -15.06 -7.93 14.77
CA LEU A 180 -14.86 -7.40 13.42
C LEU A 180 -13.55 -6.60 13.32
N LEU A 181 -13.29 -5.70 14.28
CA LEU A 181 -12.06 -4.89 14.27
C LEU A 181 -10.79 -5.77 14.40
N LEU A 182 -10.83 -6.81 15.24
CA LEU A 182 -9.71 -7.76 15.35
C LEU A 182 -9.46 -8.52 14.05
N MET A 183 -10.52 -9.02 13.42
CA MET A 183 -10.40 -9.73 12.14
C MET A 183 -9.92 -8.81 11.01
N LEU A 184 -10.38 -7.55 10.96
CA LEU A 184 -9.85 -6.55 10.03
C LEU A 184 -8.35 -6.33 10.26
N SER A 185 -7.93 -6.14 11.52
CA SER A 185 -6.52 -5.97 11.87
C SER A 185 -5.66 -7.16 11.45
N GLU A 186 -6.15 -8.38 11.65
CA GLU A 186 -5.45 -9.62 11.30
C GLU A 186 -5.37 -9.79 9.78
N ALA A 187 -6.48 -9.59 9.06
CA ALA A 187 -6.53 -9.78 7.62
C ALA A 187 -5.58 -8.84 6.85
N PHE A 188 -5.46 -7.58 7.30
CA PHE A 188 -4.55 -6.61 6.67
C PHE A 188 -3.12 -6.66 7.21
N ALA A 189 -2.83 -7.49 8.23
CA ALA A 189 -1.49 -7.54 8.84
C ALA A 189 -0.40 -7.97 7.84
N ASP A 190 -0.72 -8.86 6.91
CA ASP A 190 0.25 -9.49 6.01
C ASP A 190 0.33 -8.82 4.62
N ALA A 191 -0.46 -7.79 4.36
CA ALA A 191 -0.43 -7.10 3.06
C ALA A 191 0.92 -6.37 2.86
N THR A 192 1.63 -6.72 1.78
CA THR A 192 2.96 -6.17 1.43
C THR A 192 2.95 -5.30 0.18
N SER A 193 1.87 -5.37 -0.61
CA SER A 193 1.66 -4.57 -1.81
C SER A 193 0.27 -3.92 -1.82
N VAL A 194 0.10 -2.88 -2.63
CA VAL A 194 -1.21 -2.23 -2.85
C VAL A 194 -2.22 -3.23 -3.43
N GLN A 195 -1.75 -4.18 -4.24
CA GLN A 195 -2.58 -5.26 -4.78
C GLN A 195 -3.06 -6.19 -3.66
N ASP A 196 -2.18 -6.58 -2.73
CA ASP A 196 -2.54 -7.43 -1.58
C ASP A 196 -3.64 -6.76 -0.74
N VAL A 197 -3.55 -5.44 -0.52
CA VAL A 197 -4.59 -4.68 0.19
C VAL A 197 -5.92 -4.74 -0.56
N GLY A 198 -5.91 -4.65 -1.89
CA GLY A 198 -7.11 -4.78 -2.72
C GLY A 198 -7.75 -6.18 -2.65
N GLU A 199 -6.94 -7.23 -2.74
CA GLU A 199 -7.39 -8.63 -2.64
C GLU A 199 -7.94 -8.94 -1.24
N THR A 200 -7.23 -8.52 -0.18
CA THR A 200 -7.68 -8.68 1.20
C THR A 200 -8.98 -7.90 1.45
N LEU A 201 -9.11 -6.68 0.91
CA LEU A 201 -10.36 -5.92 0.98
C LEU A 201 -11.51 -6.70 0.37
N ALA A 202 -11.35 -7.27 -0.83
CA ALA A 202 -12.41 -8.05 -1.48
C ALA A 202 -12.81 -9.29 -0.66
N TYR A 203 -11.83 -9.99 -0.10
CA TYR A 203 -12.07 -11.14 0.78
C TYR A 203 -12.81 -10.76 2.06
N VAL A 204 -12.40 -9.69 2.76
CA VAL A 204 -13.04 -9.27 4.00
C VAL A 204 -14.43 -8.66 3.73
N ALA A 205 -14.56 -7.89 2.65
CA ALA A 205 -15.84 -7.29 2.26
C ALA A 205 -16.91 -8.36 2.03
N SER A 206 -16.57 -9.45 1.36
CA SER A 206 -17.48 -10.57 1.13
C SER A 206 -17.74 -11.42 2.38
N SER A 207 -16.70 -11.81 3.11
CA SER A 207 -16.82 -12.75 4.24
C SER A 207 -17.35 -12.12 5.53
N ALA A 208 -17.03 -10.85 5.80
CA ALA A 208 -17.32 -10.19 7.07
C ALA A 208 -18.43 -9.13 6.98
N ILE A 209 -18.44 -8.39 5.88
CA ILE A 209 -19.33 -7.23 5.68
C ILE A 209 -20.55 -7.64 4.81
N GLY A 210 -20.43 -8.77 4.09
CA GLY A 210 -21.46 -9.34 3.23
C GLY A 210 -21.63 -8.61 1.90
N ALA A 211 -20.66 -7.78 1.50
CA ALA A 211 -20.67 -7.12 0.20
C ALA A 211 -20.39 -8.15 -0.90
N ARG A 212 -21.19 -8.15 -1.96
CA ARG A 212 -20.98 -9.05 -3.11
C ARG A 212 -19.82 -8.57 -3.98
N TYR A 213 -19.68 -7.26 -4.11
CA TYR A 213 -18.61 -6.62 -4.87
C TYR A 213 -17.86 -5.63 -4.00
N ALA A 214 -16.55 -5.56 -4.21
CA ALA A 214 -15.67 -4.68 -3.47
C ALA A 214 -14.46 -4.28 -4.31
N GLY A 215 -14.07 -3.01 -4.24
CA GLY A 215 -12.90 -2.53 -4.97
C GLY A 215 -12.19 -1.41 -4.25
N LEU A 216 -10.92 -1.23 -4.60
CA LEU A 216 -10.06 -0.18 -4.06
C LEU A 216 -9.53 0.67 -5.21
N ALA A 217 -9.94 1.93 -5.25
CA ALA A 217 -9.41 2.93 -6.18
C ALA A 217 -8.35 3.77 -5.46
N VAL A 218 -7.08 3.54 -5.77
CA VAL A 218 -5.94 4.19 -5.10
C VAL A 218 -5.58 5.49 -5.80
N VAL A 219 -5.32 6.53 -5.02
CA VAL A 219 -4.90 7.84 -5.52
C VAL A 219 -3.48 7.73 -6.06
N ASP A 220 -3.26 8.26 -7.25
CA ASP A 220 -1.92 8.31 -7.84
C ASP A 220 -0.97 9.24 -7.06
N PRO A 221 0.37 9.08 -7.20
CA PRO A 221 1.32 9.96 -6.53
C PRO A 221 1.16 11.45 -6.90
N SER A 222 0.65 11.73 -8.10
CA SER A 222 0.38 13.11 -8.57
C SER A 222 -0.86 13.76 -7.94
N ARG A 223 -1.69 12.97 -7.26
CA ARG A 223 -2.99 13.36 -6.67
C ARG A 223 -3.96 13.98 -7.67
N LYS A 224 -3.91 13.51 -8.92
CA LYS A 224 -4.81 13.96 -10.00
C LYS A 224 -5.76 12.88 -10.46
N SER A 225 -5.48 11.61 -10.12
CA SER A 225 -6.27 10.49 -10.59
C SER A 225 -6.36 9.36 -9.58
N LEU A 226 -7.32 8.48 -9.80
CA LEU A 226 -7.51 7.23 -9.07
C LEU A 226 -7.42 6.06 -10.04
N THR A 227 -6.82 4.96 -9.57
CA THR A 227 -6.74 3.70 -10.32
C THR A 227 -7.25 2.56 -9.47
N TYR A 228 -8.19 1.77 -9.99
CA TYR A 228 -8.62 0.53 -9.34
C TYR A 228 -7.51 -0.52 -9.39
N THR A 229 -7.21 -1.12 -8.24
CA THR A 229 -6.20 -2.18 -8.11
C THR A 229 -6.58 -3.40 -8.97
N SER A 230 -7.82 -3.85 -8.85
CA SER A 230 -8.40 -4.90 -9.68
C SER A 230 -9.79 -4.51 -10.17
N MET A 231 -10.16 -5.03 -11.34
CA MET A 231 -11.53 -4.95 -11.87
C MET A 231 -12.32 -6.23 -11.56
N ASP A 232 -11.64 -7.31 -11.13
CA ASP A 232 -12.23 -8.65 -11.03
C ASP A 232 -13.26 -8.78 -9.90
N HIS A 233 -13.12 -7.92 -8.89
CA HIS A 233 -13.98 -7.88 -7.70
C HIS A 233 -15.08 -6.81 -7.78
N LEU A 234 -15.12 -6.06 -8.90
CA LEU A 234 -16.14 -5.05 -9.17
C LEU A 234 -17.37 -5.66 -9.85
N GLU A 235 -18.40 -4.84 -10.04
CA GLU A 235 -19.64 -5.25 -10.71
C GLU A 235 -19.39 -5.72 -12.15
N PRO A 236 -20.01 -6.83 -12.58
CA PRO A 236 -19.84 -7.34 -13.94
C PRO A 236 -20.41 -6.34 -14.95
N GLY A 237 -19.73 -6.23 -16.11
CA GLY A 237 -20.15 -5.33 -17.20
C GLY A 237 -19.55 -3.92 -17.13
N LEU A 238 -18.79 -3.58 -16.09
CA LEU A 238 -18.02 -2.33 -16.06
C LEU A 238 -17.00 -2.30 -17.19
N ALA A 239 -17.03 -1.22 -17.96
CA ALA A 239 -16.09 -1.03 -19.07
C ALA A 239 -14.64 -0.90 -18.55
N PRO A 240 -13.62 -1.36 -19.29
CA PRO A 240 -12.21 -1.22 -18.89
C PRO A 240 -11.78 0.23 -18.58
N SER A 241 -12.47 1.22 -19.15
CA SER A 241 -12.26 2.64 -18.87
C SER A 241 -12.54 3.04 -17.41
N TYR A 242 -13.27 2.23 -16.64
CA TYR A 242 -13.53 2.46 -15.22
C TYR A 242 -12.32 2.19 -14.34
N ARG A 243 -11.31 1.46 -14.85
CA ARG A 243 -10.07 1.22 -14.12
C ARG A 243 -9.39 2.53 -13.69
N TYR A 244 -9.58 3.59 -14.47
CA TYR A 244 -8.97 4.90 -14.26
C TYR A 244 -10.01 6.01 -14.20
N ALA A 245 -9.88 6.92 -13.23
CA ALA A 245 -10.72 8.10 -13.12
C ALA A 245 -9.88 9.32 -12.74
N ARG A 246 -10.11 10.47 -13.38
CA ARG A 246 -9.51 11.72 -12.91
C ARG A 246 -10.27 12.22 -11.68
N ILE A 247 -9.57 12.79 -10.71
CA ILE A 247 -10.20 13.32 -9.49
C ILE A 247 -11.13 14.49 -9.81
N ASP A 248 -10.87 15.26 -10.87
CA ASP A 248 -11.72 16.38 -11.31
C ASP A 248 -12.88 15.97 -12.24
N ASP A 249 -13.01 14.68 -12.56
CA ASP A 249 -14.07 14.16 -13.41
C ASP A 249 -15.44 14.31 -12.71
N PRO A 250 -16.39 15.07 -13.27
CA PRO A 250 -17.73 15.22 -12.68
C PRO A 250 -18.61 13.99 -12.93
N ASP A 251 -18.29 13.15 -13.92
CA ASP A 251 -19.14 12.03 -14.36
C ASP A 251 -18.78 10.71 -13.66
N ARG A 252 -17.99 10.80 -12.58
CA ARG A 252 -17.52 9.65 -11.79
C ARG A 252 -17.84 9.86 -10.31
N VAL A 253 -18.65 8.97 -9.75
CA VAL A 253 -19.02 9.02 -8.31
C VAL A 253 -17.78 8.89 -7.42
N VAL A 254 -16.82 8.01 -7.79
CA VAL A 254 -15.55 7.86 -7.07
C VAL A 254 -14.75 9.17 -7.02
N SER A 255 -14.82 9.99 -8.06
CA SER A 255 -14.14 11.28 -8.13
C SER A 255 -14.79 12.33 -7.24
N TYR A 256 -16.11 12.31 -7.08
CA TYR A 256 -16.79 13.16 -6.08
C TYR A 256 -16.27 12.86 -4.67
N VAL A 257 -16.28 11.58 -4.26
CA VAL A 257 -15.79 11.15 -2.93
C VAL A 257 -14.33 11.52 -2.75
N ALA A 258 -13.52 11.42 -3.80
CA ALA A 258 -12.11 11.81 -3.72
C ALA A 258 -11.93 13.32 -3.50
N ARG A 259 -12.78 14.17 -4.07
CA ARG A 259 -12.72 15.62 -3.89
C ARG A 259 -13.27 16.07 -2.53
N THR A 260 -14.40 15.52 -2.11
CA THR A 260 -15.10 15.97 -0.90
C THR A 260 -14.65 15.25 0.36
N GLN A 261 -14.07 14.05 0.21
CA GLN A 261 -13.77 13.13 1.32
C GLN A 261 -15.01 12.79 2.16
N GLU A 262 -16.19 12.83 1.54
CA GLU A 262 -17.46 12.45 2.17
C GLU A 262 -17.86 11.04 1.73
N ALA A 263 -18.24 10.20 2.69
CA ALA A 263 -18.78 8.88 2.41
C ALA A 263 -20.17 9.01 1.76
N LEU A 264 -20.39 8.26 0.68
CA LEU A 264 -21.67 8.23 -0.03
C LEU A 264 -22.32 6.85 0.09
N PHE A 265 -23.64 6.85 0.23
CA PHE A 265 -24.46 5.65 0.37
C PHE A 265 -25.69 5.76 -0.53
N PHE A 266 -25.96 4.70 -1.29
CA PHE A 266 -27.07 4.64 -2.22
C PHE A 266 -27.89 3.37 -1.98
N ARG A 267 -29.21 3.50 -1.91
CA ARG A 267 -30.10 2.37 -1.64
C ARG A 267 -30.44 1.57 -2.88
N ASP A 268 -30.31 2.20 -4.04
CA ASP A 268 -30.55 1.65 -5.38
C ASP A 268 -29.94 2.56 -6.46
N GLN A 269 -30.14 2.18 -7.72
CA GLN A 269 -29.68 2.95 -8.88
C GLN A 269 -30.39 4.29 -9.04
N ALA A 270 -31.66 4.40 -8.64
CA ALA A 270 -32.42 5.63 -8.78
C ALA A 270 -31.86 6.73 -7.85
N ASP A 271 -31.42 6.35 -6.64
CA ASP A 271 -30.73 7.24 -5.71
C ASP A 271 -29.43 7.82 -6.29
N ILE A 272 -28.68 7.00 -7.04
CA ILE A 272 -27.44 7.44 -7.71
C ILE A 272 -27.77 8.44 -8.81
N LEU A 273 -28.69 8.10 -9.72
CA LEU A 273 -29.06 8.95 -10.85
C LEU A 273 -29.72 10.27 -10.41
N ALA A 274 -30.43 10.28 -9.28
CA ALA A 274 -30.97 11.50 -8.69
C ALA A 274 -29.88 12.45 -8.20
N SER A 275 -28.79 11.91 -7.65
CA SER A 275 -27.65 12.69 -7.12
C SER A 275 -26.60 13.02 -8.20
N PHE A 276 -26.47 12.16 -9.21
CA PHE A 276 -25.48 12.25 -10.28
C PHE A 276 -26.11 11.91 -11.66
N PRO A 277 -26.83 12.87 -12.28
CA PRO A 277 -27.61 12.61 -13.50
C PRO A 277 -26.78 12.33 -14.76
N THR A 278 -25.51 12.75 -14.78
CA THR A 278 -24.60 12.59 -15.92
C THR A 278 -23.79 11.30 -15.86
N VAL A 279 -23.86 10.56 -14.75
CA VAL A 279 -23.19 9.26 -14.59
C VAL A 279 -23.86 8.24 -15.50
N SER A 280 -23.17 7.88 -16.58
CA SER A 280 -23.57 6.85 -17.55
C SER A 280 -23.06 5.48 -17.09
N ASP A 281 -23.44 5.03 -15.90
CA ASP A 281 -23.02 3.70 -15.48
C ASP A 281 -24.00 2.65 -16.03
N ALA A 282 -23.49 1.78 -16.91
CA ALA A 282 -24.11 0.48 -17.17
C ALA A 282 -23.79 -0.41 -15.96
N ILE A 283 -24.79 -0.69 -15.15
CA ILE A 283 -24.61 -1.45 -13.91
C ILE A 283 -25.68 -2.53 -13.80
N ASP A 284 -25.26 -3.67 -13.27
CA ASP A 284 -26.07 -4.83 -12.91
C ASP A 284 -27.32 -4.41 -12.10
N ASP A 285 -28.51 -4.69 -12.65
CA ASP A 285 -29.80 -4.41 -12.04
C ASP A 285 -30.12 -5.32 -10.85
N THR A 286 -29.26 -6.33 -10.60
CA THR A 286 -29.33 -7.20 -9.43
C THR A 286 -28.61 -6.66 -8.20
N VAL A 287 -27.96 -5.49 -8.29
CA VAL A 287 -27.27 -4.84 -7.17
C VAL A 287 -28.16 -3.80 -6.50
N GLY A 288 -28.63 -4.14 -5.31
CA GLY A 288 -29.50 -3.34 -4.47
C GLY A 288 -28.83 -2.08 -3.92
N SER A 289 -27.75 -2.16 -3.14
CA SER A 289 -27.17 -0.97 -2.47
C SER A 289 -25.67 -0.81 -2.66
N ARG A 290 -25.17 0.43 -2.58
CA ARG A 290 -23.75 0.78 -2.79
C ARG A 290 -23.24 1.74 -1.73
N ALA A 291 -21.97 1.60 -1.39
CA ALA A 291 -21.25 2.53 -0.52
C ALA A 291 -19.88 2.87 -1.10
N LEU A 292 -19.54 4.15 -1.04
CA LEU A 292 -18.20 4.64 -1.39
C LEU A 292 -17.60 5.32 -0.16
N LEU A 293 -16.44 4.84 0.28
CA LEU A 293 -15.81 5.27 1.53
C LEU A 293 -14.44 5.89 1.22
N PRO A 294 -14.19 7.14 1.65
CA PRO A 294 -12.87 7.73 1.55
C PRO A 294 -11.90 7.04 2.51
N VAL A 295 -10.73 6.68 2.01
CA VAL A 295 -9.61 6.17 2.80
C VAL A 295 -8.64 7.31 3.02
N VAL A 296 -8.64 7.86 4.23
CA VAL A 296 -7.86 9.04 4.60
C VAL A 296 -6.86 8.70 5.70
N SER A 297 -5.63 9.20 5.57
CA SER A 297 -4.65 9.27 6.65
C SER A 297 -4.36 10.74 6.95
N GLY A 298 -4.67 11.17 8.19
CA GLY A 298 -4.70 12.58 8.56
C GLY A 298 -5.70 13.36 7.69
N THR A 299 -5.21 14.30 6.89
CA THR A 299 -6.00 15.09 5.92
C THR A 299 -5.81 14.63 4.47
N SER A 300 -4.99 13.60 4.24
CA SER A 300 -4.63 13.12 2.91
C SER A 300 -5.50 11.95 2.50
N LEU A 301 -6.19 12.06 1.36
CA LEU A 301 -6.83 10.93 0.71
C LEU A 301 -5.77 9.98 0.15
N LEU A 302 -5.90 8.69 0.46
CA LEU A 302 -5.05 7.62 -0.05
C LEU A 302 -5.79 6.80 -1.12
N ALA A 303 -7.08 6.54 -0.90
CA ALA A 303 -7.89 5.72 -1.80
C ALA A 303 -9.39 5.98 -1.58
N VAL A 304 -10.22 5.37 -2.42
CA VAL A 304 -11.66 5.23 -2.23
C VAL A 304 -12.02 3.76 -2.29
N ILE A 305 -12.73 3.27 -1.28
CA ILE A 305 -13.30 1.93 -1.26
C ILE A 305 -14.67 1.98 -1.92
N PHE A 306 -14.94 1.03 -2.79
CA PHE A 306 -16.24 0.75 -3.37
C PHE A 306 -16.79 -0.56 -2.78
N LEU A 307 -18.06 -0.58 -2.36
CA LEU A 307 -18.77 -1.76 -1.86
C LEU A 307 -20.18 -1.82 -2.45
N ALA A 308 -20.64 -3.02 -2.83
CA ALA A 308 -22.00 -3.22 -3.30
C ALA A 308 -22.64 -4.52 -2.78
N TRP A 309 -23.95 -4.49 -2.57
CA TRP A 309 -24.77 -5.59 -2.04
C TRP A 309 -25.99 -5.85 -2.93
N GLU A 310 -26.41 -7.12 -3.02
CA GLU A 310 -27.60 -7.50 -3.82
C GLU A 310 -28.92 -6.93 -3.27
N HIS A 311 -29.06 -6.80 -1.95
CA HIS A 311 -30.29 -6.35 -1.30
C HIS A 311 -30.05 -5.03 -0.56
N GLY A 312 -31.07 -4.18 -0.48
CA GLY A 312 -31.00 -2.88 0.20
C GLY A 312 -30.68 -3.04 1.69
N LYS A 313 -29.41 -2.82 2.06
CA LYS A 313 -28.99 -2.71 3.46
C LYS A 313 -29.28 -1.27 3.92
N VAL A 314 -30.13 -1.10 4.93
CA VAL A 314 -30.44 0.22 5.50
C VAL A 314 -29.18 0.78 6.20
N ALA A 315 -28.89 2.06 5.95
CA ALA A 315 -27.60 2.70 6.22
C ALA A 315 -27.21 2.81 7.72
N ASP A 316 -28.16 2.82 8.66
CA ASP A 316 -27.93 3.36 10.01
C ASP A 316 -27.18 2.44 10.99
N ASP A 317 -27.29 1.11 10.90
CA ASP A 317 -26.81 0.21 11.97
C ASP A 317 -25.35 -0.28 11.81
N GLU A 318 -24.66 0.10 10.72
CA GLU A 318 -23.33 -0.44 10.33
C GLU A 318 -22.26 0.62 9.99
N SER A 319 -22.54 1.91 10.18
CA SER A 319 -21.61 3.01 9.85
C SER A 319 -20.25 2.89 10.53
N LEU A 320 -20.21 2.37 11.77
CA LEU A 320 -18.97 2.13 12.53
C LEU A 320 -18.11 1.01 11.94
N SER A 321 -18.71 -0.05 11.39
CA SER A 321 -18.00 -1.16 10.75
C SER A 321 -17.31 -0.71 9.46
N ARG A 322 -17.96 0.18 8.72
CA ARG A 322 -17.48 0.75 7.45
C ARG A 322 -16.36 1.77 7.68
N ALA A 323 -16.51 2.65 8.66
CA ALA A 323 -15.44 3.56 9.09
C ALA A 323 -14.21 2.77 9.61
N GLY A 324 -14.43 1.68 10.34
CA GLY A 324 -13.37 0.77 10.76
C GLY A 324 -12.61 0.18 9.58
N LEU A 325 -13.31 -0.35 8.58
CA LEU A 325 -12.68 -0.88 7.36
C LEU A 325 -11.81 0.18 6.66
N ALA A 326 -12.33 1.38 6.42
CA ALA A 326 -11.58 2.45 5.77
C ALA A 326 -10.31 2.82 6.56
N GLY A 327 -10.38 2.85 7.89
CA GLY A 327 -9.23 3.08 8.76
C GLY A 327 -8.16 1.98 8.65
N PHE A 328 -8.55 0.70 8.64
CA PHE A 328 -7.61 -0.41 8.47
C PHE A 328 -6.97 -0.43 7.09
N VAL A 329 -7.74 -0.16 6.03
CA VAL A 329 -7.19 -0.01 4.68
C VAL A 329 -6.23 1.17 4.60
N ALA A 330 -6.52 2.29 5.27
CA ALA A 330 -5.62 3.45 5.33
C ALA A 330 -4.28 3.06 5.97
N HIS A 331 -4.31 2.38 7.13
CA HIS A 331 -3.11 1.91 7.81
C HIS A 331 -2.31 0.89 6.97
N ALA A 332 -3.00 -0.02 6.28
CA ALA A 332 -2.34 -0.98 5.41
C ALA A 332 -1.64 -0.30 4.23
N LEU A 333 -2.32 0.64 3.54
CA LEU A 333 -1.74 1.40 2.44
C LEU A 333 -0.55 2.26 2.88
N GLU A 334 -0.64 2.92 4.04
CA GLU A 334 0.45 3.75 4.57
C GLU A 334 1.68 2.89 4.90
N ARG A 335 1.47 1.72 5.50
CA ARG A 335 2.55 0.76 5.77
C ARG A 335 3.18 0.26 4.47
N VAL A 336 2.37 -0.16 3.49
CA VAL A 336 2.87 -0.62 2.19
C VAL A 336 3.69 0.47 1.51
N ARG A 337 3.20 1.71 1.48
CA ARG A 337 3.93 2.84 0.91
C ARG A 337 5.25 3.09 1.63
N LEU A 338 5.28 3.04 2.96
CA LEU A 338 6.52 3.21 3.72
C LEU A 338 7.54 2.11 3.41
N LEU A 339 7.07 0.86 3.25
CA LEU A 339 7.92 -0.27 2.85
C LEU A 339 8.48 -0.08 1.44
N GLU A 340 7.65 0.39 0.49
CA GLU A 340 8.08 0.72 -0.88
C GLU A 340 9.10 1.86 -0.89
N GLU A 341 8.83 2.98 -0.19
CA GLU A 341 9.76 4.12 -0.08
C GLU A 341 11.10 3.71 0.54
N ARG A 342 11.08 2.84 1.58
CA ARG A 342 12.30 2.29 2.19
C ARG A 342 13.08 1.42 1.20
N ARG A 343 12.39 0.58 0.44
CA ARG A 343 12.99 -0.28 -0.58
C ARG A 343 13.60 0.53 -1.73
N ASP A 344 12.91 1.56 -2.20
CA ASP A 344 13.39 2.44 -3.26
C ASP A 344 14.61 3.24 -2.82
N ALA A 345 14.61 3.74 -1.58
CA ALA A 345 15.76 4.44 -1.00
C ALA A 345 16.99 3.50 -0.88
N ALA A 346 16.79 2.28 -0.39
CA ALA A 346 17.85 1.27 -0.30
C ALA A 346 18.44 0.95 -1.69
N THR A 347 17.57 0.66 -2.66
CA THR A 347 17.98 0.35 -4.04
C THR A 347 18.73 1.51 -4.68
N THR A 348 18.27 2.75 -4.47
CA THR A 348 18.92 3.96 -4.99
C THR A 348 20.30 4.20 -4.36
N LEU A 349 20.41 4.08 -3.04
CA LEU A 349 21.69 4.20 -2.32
C LEU A 349 22.69 3.14 -2.80
N GLN A 350 22.25 1.89 -2.92
CA GLN A 350 23.08 0.78 -3.37
C GLN A 350 23.53 0.95 -4.82
N ALA A 351 22.63 1.36 -5.73
CA ALA A 351 22.99 1.68 -7.11
C ALA A 351 24.00 2.84 -7.20
N ALA A 352 23.85 3.88 -6.36
CA ALA A 352 24.78 5.00 -6.28
C ALA A 352 26.15 4.63 -5.70
N MET A 353 26.23 3.52 -4.95
CA MET A 353 27.48 3.00 -4.45
C MET A 353 28.24 2.23 -5.55
N LEU A 354 27.58 1.45 -6.41
CA LEU A 354 28.28 0.65 -7.42
C LEU A 354 29.10 1.48 -8.42
N THR A 355 30.25 0.95 -8.84
CA THR A 355 31.15 1.62 -9.78
C THR A 355 30.65 1.51 -11.22
N GLU A 356 30.57 2.64 -11.94
CA GLU A 356 30.60 2.64 -13.40
C GLU A 356 31.99 2.17 -13.89
N LEU A 357 32.02 1.06 -14.63
CA LEU A 357 33.27 0.47 -15.10
C LEU A 357 33.98 1.41 -16.10
N PRO A 358 35.30 1.64 -15.94
CA PRO A 358 36.06 2.44 -16.89
C PRO A 358 36.26 1.69 -18.22
N ASP A 359 36.48 2.44 -19.28
CA ASP A 359 36.99 1.87 -20.51
C ASP A 359 38.49 1.64 -20.38
N ILE A 360 38.91 0.40 -20.57
CA ILE A 360 40.32 0.02 -20.55
C ILE A 360 40.70 -0.46 -21.96
N PRO A 361 41.70 0.17 -22.60
CA PRO A 361 42.22 -0.30 -23.88
C PRO A 361 42.53 -1.80 -23.83
N HIS A 362 42.23 -2.50 -24.92
CA HIS A 362 42.49 -3.95 -25.07
C HIS A 362 41.70 -4.88 -24.14
N LEU A 363 40.84 -4.36 -23.28
CA LEU A 363 39.95 -5.15 -22.43
C LEU A 363 38.47 -4.87 -22.74
N GLU A 364 37.62 -5.86 -22.52
CA GLU A 364 36.17 -5.74 -22.45
C GLU A 364 35.75 -6.05 -21.03
N LEU A 365 35.19 -5.06 -20.33
CA LEU A 365 34.71 -5.21 -18.97
C LEU A 365 33.18 -5.27 -18.98
N ALA A 366 32.62 -6.15 -18.17
CA ALA A 366 31.20 -6.25 -17.96
C ALA A 366 30.93 -6.63 -16.52
N SER A 367 29.93 -6.00 -15.90
CA SER A 367 29.49 -6.35 -14.57
C SER A 367 27.99 -6.58 -14.51
N THR A 368 27.56 -7.30 -13.49
CA THR A 368 26.18 -7.21 -13.00
C THR A 368 26.18 -7.20 -11.49
N TYR A 369 25.17 -6.54 -10.97
CA TYR A 369 24.80 -6.59 -9.58
C TYR A 369 23.34 -7.00 -9.48
N SER A 370 23.05 -8.10 -8.80
CA SER A 370 21.69 -8.58 -8.58
C SER A 370 21.43 -8.56 -7.07
N PRO A 371 20.50 -7.74 -6.56
CA PRO A 371 20.23 -7.69 -5.13
C PRO A 371 19.42 -8.91 -4.65
N ALA A 372 19.49 -9.23 -3.36
CA ALA A 372 18.67 -10.26 -2.74
C ALA A 372 17.15 -9.98 -2.90
N THR A 373 16.33 -11.04 -2.97
CA THR A 373 14.86 -10.89 -3.17
C THR A 373 14.12 -10.41 -1.91
N LEU A 374 14.75 -10.50 -0.73
CA LEU A 374 14.17 -10.11 0.56
C LEU A 374 14.14 -8.59 0.72
N THR A 375 12.95 -8.04 0.96
CA THR A 375 12.59 -6.62 0.83
C THR A 375 13.26 -5.64 1.81
N ASP A 376 13.96 -6.12 2.83
CA ASP A 376 14.53 -5.30 3.91
C ASP A 376 16.07 -5.31 3.97
N GLN A 377 16.74 -5.91 2.98
CA GLN A 377 18.18 -6.13 3.00
C GLN A 377 18.90 -5.20 2.01
N VAL A 378 20.03 -4.62 2.44
CA VAL A 378 20.92 -3.82 1.59
C VAL A 378 22.23 -4.56 1.51
N GLY A 379 22.76 -4.73 0.29
CA GLY A 379 23.85 -5.67 0.09
C GLY A 379 25.23 -5.19 0.48
N GLY A 380 26.02 -6.16 0.97
CA GLY A 380 27.44 -6.04 1.29
C GLY A 380 28.38 -6.27 0.09
N ASP A 381 27.85 -6.85 -1.00
CA ASP A 381 28.58 -7.12 -2.24
C ASP A 381 28.97 -5.85 -3.00
N TRP A 382 30.16 -5.84 -3.59
CA TRP A 382 30.63 -4.75 -4.43
C TRP A 382 31.74 -5.17 -5.40
N TYR A 383 31.91 -4.39 -6.46
CA TYR A 383 33.05 -4.47 -7.35
C TYR A 383 33.57 -3.05 -7.67
N ASP A 384 34.83 -2.95 -8.07
CA ASP A 384 35.43 -1.70 -8.51
C ASP A 384 36.53 -1.97 -9.56
N ALA A 385 36.86 -0.97 -10.35
CA ALA A 385 37.93 -1.02 -11.34
C ALA A 385 38.61 0.36 -11.44
N VAL A 386 39.93 0.37 -11.32
CA VAL A 386 40.77 1.56 -11.38
C VAL A 386 41.78 1.41 -12.51
N VAL A 387 41.89 2.44 -13.34
CA VAL A 387 42.88 2.54 -14.42
C VAL A 387 44.02 3.40 -13.90
N HIS A 388 45.25 2.87 -13.94
CA HIS A 388 46.44 3.66 -13.67
C HIS A 388 46.87 4.41 -14.92
N ASP A 389 47.01 3.67 -16.02
CA ASP A 389 47.37 4.15 -17.36
C ASP A 389 46.81 3.20 -18.43
N GLU A 390 47.23 3.35 -19.70
CA GLU A 390 46.73 2.54 -20.82
C GLU A 390 47.08 1.04 -20.72
N ASP A 391 48.10 0.69 -19.94
CA ASP A 391 48.66 -0.65 -19.84
C ASP A 391 48.52 -1.28 -18.44
N ALA A 392 48.15 -0.50 -17.42
CA ALA A 392 47.99 -0.97 -16.04
C ALA A 392 46.61 -0.66 -15.45
N SER A 393 45.97 -1.68 -14.86
CA SER A 393 44.68 -1.54 -14.18
C SER A 393 44.54 -2.46 -12.97
N VAL A 394 43.68 -2.08 -12.03
CA VAL A 394 43.36 -2.86 -10.83
C VAL A 394 41.86 -3.09 -10.75
N LEU A 395 41.49 -4.35 -10.62
CA LEU A 395 40.12 -4.86 -10.47
C LEU A 395 39.92 -5.33 -9.03
N MET A 396 38.74 -5.11 -8.51
CA MET A 396 38.40 -5.42 -7.13
C MET A 396 36.99 -5.99 -7.07
N ILE A 397 36.81 -6.99 -6.21
CA ILE A 397 35.48 -7.48 -5.83
C ILE A 397 35.53 -7.85 -4.36
N GLY A 398 34.42 -7.72 -3.65
CA GLY A 398 34.33 -8.14 -2.27
C GLY A 398 32.91 -8.20 -1.76
N ASP A 399 32.82 -8.72 -0.55
CA ASP A 399 31.59 -8.86 0.21
C ASP A 399 31.85 -8.49 1.68
N VAL A 400 30.95 -7.72 2.28
CA VAL A 400 30.96 -7.35 3.70
C VAL A 400 29.93 -8.18 4.43
N THR A 401 30.35 -8.77 5.55
CA THR A 401 29.47 -9.62 6.35
C THR A 401 28.25 -8.85 6.86
N GLY A 402 27.06 -9.37 6.54
CA GLY A 402 25.79 -8.76 6.92
C GLY A 402 25.08 -8.13 5.72
N HIS A 403 23.79 -7.88 5.87
CA HIS A 403 22.91 -7.49 4.75
C HIS A 403 21.97 -6.34 5.16
N ASP A 404 22.45 -5.41 5.99
CA ASP A 404 21.69 -4.26 6.47
C ASP A 404 22.30 -2.93 6.01
N MET A 405 21.62 -1.83 6.32
CA MET A 405 22.09 -0.49 5.95
C MET A 405 23.49 -0.17 6.51
N ARG A 406 23.90 -0.79 7.63
CA ARG A 406 25.22 -0.59 8.22
C ARG A 406 26.27 -1.34 7.41
N ALA A 407 26.02 -2.59 7.04
CA ALA A 407 26.90 -3.37 6.16
C ALA A 407 27.13 -2.66 4.82
N ALA A 408 26.08 -2.08 4.21
CA ALA A 408 26.21 -1.30 2.99
C ALA A 408 27.06 -0.03 3.17
N ALA A 409 26.94 0.66 4.31
CA ALA A 409 27.77 1.82 4.63
C ALA A 409 29.24 1.44 4.88
N GLU A 410 29.50 0.31 5.52
CA GLU A 410 30.83 -0.26 5.72
C GLU A 410 31.46 -0.69 4.39
N MET A 411 30.69 -1.37 3.54
CA MET A 411 31.06 -1.71 2.16
C MET A 411 31.47 -0.48 1.36
N GLY A 412 30.65 0.58 1.37
CA GLY A 412 30.95 1.82 0.64
C GLY A 412 32.27 2.45 1.10
N GLN A 413 32.54 2.42 2.41
CA GLN A 413 33.80 2.91 2.97
C GLN A 413 34.99 2.03 2.59
N LEU A 414 34.89 0.70 2.70
CA LEU A 414 35.97 -0.22 2.31
C LEU A 414 36.30 -0.11 0.82
N ARG A 415 35.28 -0.08 -0.05
CA ARG A 415 35.48 0.12 -1.49
C ARG A 415 36.17 1.45 -1.76
N SER A 416 35.66 2.56 -1.21
CA SER A 416 36.24 3.89 -1.44
C SER A 416 37.70 3.98 -0.96
N MET A 417 38.03 3.38 0.17
CA MET A 417 39.42 3.28 0.66
C MET A 417 40.28 2.48 -0.30
N LEU A 418 39.84 1.28 -0.70
CA LEU A 418 40.62 0.42 -1.58
C LEU A 418 40.80 1.04 -2.97
N ARG A 419 39.76 1.66 -3.51
CA ARG A 419 39.82 2.46 -4.75
C ARG A 419 40.84 3.58 -4.64
N THR A 420 40.85 4.30 -3.51
CA THR A 420 41.82 5.38 -3.27
C THR A 420 43.24 4.83 -3.19
N PHE A 421 43.46 3.73 -2.47
CA PHE A 421 44.78 3.10 -2.39
C PHE A 421 45.25 2.60 -3.75
N ALA A 422 44.40 1.89 -4.48
CA ALA A 422 44.69 1.44 -5.83
C ALA A 422 45.00 2.62 -6.76
N TRP A 423 44.26 3.72 -6.71
CA TRP A 423 44.55 4.87 -7.58
C TRP A 423 45.85 5.61 -7.22
N SER A 424 46.14 5.75 -5.93
CA SER A 424 47.26 6.59 -5.44
C SER A 424 48.58 5.83 -5.23
N HIS A 425 48.55 4.51 -5.19
CA HIS A 425 49.71 3.67 -4.92
C HIS A 425 49.90 2.63 -6.03
N ASP A 426 51.09 2.60 -6.62
CA ASP A 426 51.51 1.56 -7.56
C ASP A 426 52.08 0.35 -6.81
N GLU A 427 51.21 -0.36 -6.10
CA GLU A 427 51.56 -1.43 -5.16
C GLU A 427 51.03 -2.79 -5.63
N SER A 428 51.51 -3.88 -5.01
CA SER A 428 50.99 -5.23 -5.30
C SER A 428 49.59 -5.45 -4.68
N PRO A 429 48.76 -6.36 -5.23
CA PRO A 429 47.44 -6.66 -4.67
C PRO A 429 47.45 -6.99 -3.17
N SER A 430 48.42 -7.77 -2.70
CA SER A 430 48.58 -8.10 -1.29
C SER A 430 48.91 -6.89 -0.42
N ALA A 431 49.66 -5.91 -0.95
CA ALA A 431 49.97 -4.66 -0.27
C ALA A 431 48.74 -3.77 -0.15
N LEU A 432 47.92 -3.66 -1.20
CA LEU A 432 46.66 -2.93 -1.18
C LEU A 432 45.68 -3.51 -0.14
N LEU A 433 45.55 -4.84 -0.05
CA LEU A 433 44.75 -5.50 0.98
C LEU A 433 45.30 -5.26 2.40
N ARG A 434 46.63 -5.23 2.59
CA ARG A 434 47.22 -4.87 3.90
C ARG A 434 46.94 -3.43 4.29
N LEU A 435 46.96 -2.50 3.34
CA LEU A 435 46.59 -1.09 3.58
C LEU A 435 45.12 -0.99 3.97
N LEU A 436 44.24 -1.74 3.29
CA LEU A 436 42.82 -1.80 3.61
C LEU A 436 42.57 -2.36 5.03
N ASP A 437 43.18 -3.48 5.41
CA ASP A 437 43.05 -4.05 6.75
C ASP A 437 43.53 -3.06 7.84
N ARG A 438 44.65 -2.38 7.59
CA ARG A 438 45.18 -1.38 8.50
C ARG A 438 44.23 -0.18 8.64
N ALA A 439 43.66 0.30 7.55
CA ALA A 439 42.70 1.40 7.55
C ALA A 439 41.40 0.99 8.25
N ASN A 440 40.87 -0.20 7.94
CA ASN A 440 39.67 -0.76 8.57
C ASN A 440 39.80 -0.85 10.10
N SER A 441 40.95 -1.33 10.60
CA SER A 441 41.23 -1.37 12.04
C SER A 441 41.54 0.01 12.63
N GLY A 442 42.34 0.83 11.95
CA GLY A 442 42.83 2.11 12.46
C GLY A 442 41.80 3.24 12.47
N LEU A 443 40.82 3.18 11.56
CA LEU A 443 39.70 4.12 11.49
C LEU A 443 38.47 3.64 12.28
N ALA A 444 38.59 2.55 13.04
CA ALA A 444 37.53 1.96 13.86
C ALA A 444 36.25 1.61 13.07
N LEU A 445 36.40 1.19 11.80
CA LEU A 445 35.31 0.63 11.00
C LEU A 445 34.88 -0.72 11.54
N HIS A 446 35.88 -1.58 11.83
CA HIS A 446 35.67 -2.96 12.31
C HIS A 446 34.77 -3.81 11.40
N ALA A 447 34.74 -3.49 10.11
CA ALA A 447 34.02 -4.27 9.11
C ALA A 447 34.71 -5.63 8.91
N SER A 448 33.94 -6.70 8.78
CA SER A 448 34.45 -8.01 8.38
C SER A 448 33.95 -8.36 7.00
N GLY A 449 34.75 -9.09 6.22
CA GLY A 449 34.36 -9.42 4.86
C GLY A 449 35.42 -10.18 4.08
N THR A 450 35.10 -10.46 2.83
CA THR A 450 35.99 -11.08 1.87
C THR A 450 36.31 -10.11 0.73
N ALA A 451 37.47 -10.25 0.10
CA ALA A 451 37.80 -9.46 -1.08
C ALA A 451 38.87 -10.13 -1.96
N VAL A 452 38.83 -9.85 -3.26
CA VAL A 452 39.92 -10.11 -4.20
C VAL A 452 40.36 -8.79 -4.80
N VAL A 453 41.69 -8.60 -4.86
CA VAL A 453 42.31 -7.54 -5.64
C VAL A 453 43.13 -8.20 -6.74
N ALA A 454 42.95 -7.74 -7.97
CA ALA A 454 43.59 -8.28 -9.15
C ALA A 454 44.16 -7.15 -10.00
N ARG A 455 45.46 -7.15 -10.24
CA ARG A 455 46.16 -6.16 -11.06
C ARG A 455 46.55 -6.78 -12.40
N LEU A 456 46.26 -6.05 -13.46
CA LEU A 456 46.56 -6.40 -14.85
C LEU A 456 47.60 -5.41 -15.37
N ASP A 457 48.78 -5.93 -15.71
CA ASP A 457 49.83 -5.17 -16.37
C ASP A 457 50.06 -5.75 -17.78
N ARG A 458 49.96 -4.91 -18.80
CA ARG A 458 50.04 -5.37 -20.19
C ARG A 458 51.48 -5.68 -20.60
N ARG A 459 51.66 -6.79 -21.32
CA ARG A 459 52.90 -7.25 -21.94
C ARG A 459 52.65 -7.62 -23.40
N GLY A 460 52.67 -6.61 -24.28
CA GLY A 460 52.36 -6.80 -25.70
C GLY A 460 50.88 -7.12 -25.90
N ASP A 461 50.56 -8.32 -26.40
CA ASP A 461 49.18 -8.78 -26.61
C ASP A 461 48.62 -9.58 -25.41
N PHE A 462 49.41 -9.77 -24.36
CA PHE A 462 49.04 -10.51 -23.15
C PHE A 462 49.00 -9.56 -21.95
N PHE A 463 48.37 -10.02 -20.87
CA PHE A 463 48.39 -9.34 -19.58
C PHE A 463 48.98 -10.25 -18.51
N ASP A 464 49.92 -9.71 -17.73
CA ASP A 464 50.35 -10.30 -16.48
C ASP A 464 49.25 -10.02 -15.45
N LEU A 465 48.62 -11.07 -14.93
CA LEU A 465 47.62 -10.98 -13.88
C LEU A 465 48.28 -11.31 -12.54
N SER A 466 48.45 -10.31 -11.68
CA SER A 466 48.79 -10.52 -10.28
C SER A 466 47.54 -10.38 -9.41
N TRP A 467 47.34 -11.23 -8.41
CA TRP A 467 46.13 -11.18 -7.58
C TRP A 467 46.39 -11.64 -6.14
N SER A 468 45.55 -11.16 -5.22
CA SER A 468 45.54 -11.57 -3.82
C SER A 468 44.11 -11.74 -3.34
N ASN A 469 43.86 -12.76 -2.51
CA ASN A 469 42.52 -13.15 -2.10
C ASN A 469 42.42 -13.24 -0.57
N ALA A 470 41.57 -12.39 0.00
CA ALA A 470 41.23 -12.31 1.41
C ALA A 470 39.95 -13.12 1.72
N GLY A 471 40.01 -14.45 1.63
CA GLY A 471 38.91 -15.34 2.03
C GLY A 471 37.71 -15.40 1.07
N HIS A 472 37.82 -14.80 -0.11
CA HIS A 472 36.78 -14.74 -1.15
C HIS A 472 36.78 -16.00 -2.03
N PRO A 473 35.68 -16.32 -2.76
CA PRO A 473 35.69 -17.36 -3.77
C PRO A 473 36.83 -17.21 -4.80
N PRO A 474 37.41 -18.32 -5.30
CA PRO A 474 38.53 -18.26 -6.22
C PRO A 474 38.09 -17.71 -7.59
N PRO A 475 38.84 -16.76 -8.19
CA PRO A 475 38.59 -16.29 -9.54
C PRO A 475 38.65 -17.43 -10.56
N LEU A 476 37.90 -17.31 -11.66
CA LEU A 476 37.94 -18.25 -12.78
C LEU A 476 38.50 -17.56 -14.02
N VAL A 477 39.30 -18.28 -14.81
CA VAL A 477 39.76 -17.85 -16.13
C VAL A 477 39.20 -18.82 -17.17
N LEU A 478 38.28 -18.34 -18.00
CA LEU A 478 37.89 -19.04 -19.22
C LEU A 478 38.96 -18.77 -20.28
N ARG A 479 39.71 -19.81 -20.64
CA ARG A 479 40.71 -19.76 -21.70
C ARG A 479 40.04 -19.73 -23.07
N SER A 480 40.71 -19.12 -24.04
CA SER A 480 40.28 -19.04 -25.44
C SER A 480 40.02 -20.41 -26.10
N ASP A 481 40.68 -21.48 -25.62
CA ASP A 481 40.43 -22.87 -26.05
C ASP A 481 39.15 -23.50 -25.45
N GLY A 482 38.49 -22.78 -24.53
CA GLY A 482 37.28 -23.20 -23.85
C GLY A 482 37.51 -23.99 -22.56
N SER A 483 38.76 -24.17 -22.11
CA SER A 483 39.05 -24.68 -20.77
C SER A 483 38.78 -23.60 -19.70
N VAL A 484 38.41 -24.01 -18.49
CA VAL A 484 38.24 -23.10 -17.35
C VAL A 484 39.28 -23.44 -16.30
N GLU A 485 40.15 -22.48 -16.03
CA GLU A 485 41.14 -22.54 -14.97
C GLU A 485 40.59 -21.86 -13.73
N MET A 486 40.61 -22.57 -12.60
CA MET A 486 40.32 -21.99 -11.31
C MET A 486 41.62 -21.48 -10.69
N LEU A 487 41.66 -20.20 -10.33
CA LEU A 487 42.81 -19.60 -9.64
C LEU A 487 42.74 -19.97 -8.15
N ASP A 488 42.91 -21.27 -7.85
CA ASP A 488 42.78 -21.87 -6.53
C ASP A 488 44.12 -21.85 -5.79
N ALA A 489 44.48 -20.66 -5.31
CA ALA A 489 45.48 -20.54 -4.27
C ALA A 489 44.80 -20.58 -2.90
N ARG A 490 45.51 -21.07 -1.88
CA ARG A 490 45.00 -21.07 -0.50
C ARG A 490 44.65 -19.62 -0.12
N PRO A 491 43.37 -19.30 0.15
CA PRO A 491 42.98 -17.93 0.46
C PRO A 491 43.60 -17.48 1.78
N ASP A 492 43.99 -16.20 1.83
CA ASP A 492 44.44 -15.56 3.06
C ASP A 492 43.24 -15.28 3.98
N MET A 493 43.52 -14.90 5.24
CA MET A 493 42.48 -14.64 6.26
C MET A 493 41.45 -13.58 5.80
N MET A 494 40.19 -13.67 6.21
CA MET A 494 39.19 -12.64 5.90
C MET A 494 39.57 -11.25 6.42
N LEU A 495 39.08 -10.19 5.77
CA LEU A 495 39.28 -8.81 6.21
C LEU A 495 38.72 -8.60 7.62
N GLY A 496 39.39 -7.78 8.41
CA GLY A 496 38.92 -7.36 9.73
C GLY A 496 39.03 -8.40 10.87
N PHE A 497 39.41 -9.65 10.57
CA PHE A 497 39.50 -10.71 11.59
C PHE A 497 40.83 -10.69 12.37
N VAL A 498 41.95 -10.58 11.66
CA VAL A 498 43.30 -10.53 12.26
C VAL A 498 44.08 -9.37 11.64
N PRO A 499 44.25 -8.25 12.37
CA PRO A 499 45.02 -7.11 11.86
C PRO A 499 46.45 -7.49 11.48
N ASN A 500 46.90 -7.05 10.31
CA ASN A 500 48.23 -7.35 9.75
C ASN A 500 48.50 -8.85 9.49
N ALA A 501 47.46 -9.67 9.27
CA ALA A 501 47.66 -11.01 8.75
C ALA A 501 48.53 -10.97 7.47
N PRO A 502 49.45 -11.94 7.26
CA PRO A 502 50.21 -12.01 6.04
C PRO A 502 49.27 -12.16 4.84
N ARG A 503 49.62 -11.48 3.74
CA ARG A 503 48.90 -11.51 2.47
C ARG A 503 49.86 -11.95 1.37
N SER A 504 49.39 -12.77 0.45
CA SER A 504 50.19 -13.38 -0.62
C SER A 504 49.75 -12.85 -1.98
N ASP A 505 50.71 -12.62 -2.87
CA ASP A 505 50.46 -12.35 -4.29
C ASP A 505 50.63 -13.64 -5.10
N HIS A 506 49.74 -13.84 -6.05
CA HIS A 506 49.74 -14.94 -7.01
C HIS A 506 49.80 -14.37 -8.42
N MET A 507 50.32 -15.13 -9.37
CA MET A 507 50.48 -14.68 -10.75
C MET A 507 49.97 -15.71 -11.75
N THR A 508 49.36 -15.23 -12.82
CA THR A 508 49.05 -15.97 -14.05
C THR A 508 49.09 -15.00 -15.23
N HIS A 509 48.80 -15.46 -16.44
CA HIS A 509 48.76 -14.61 -17.63
C HIS A 509 47.39 -14.74 -18.29
N LEU A 510 46.91 -13.67 -18.90
CA LEU A 510 45.71 -13.66 -19.74
C LEU A 510 46.11 -13.36 -21.18
N GLY A 511 45.74 -14.25 -22.10
CA GLY A 511 45.95 -14.05 -23.53
C GLY A 511 44.72 -13.55 -24.26
N PRO A 512 44.88 -13.16 -25.55
CA PRO A 512 43.77 -12.80 -26.43
C PRO A 512 42.59 -13.77 -26.36
N GLY A 513 41.39 -13.27 -26.03
CA GLY A 513 40.17 -14.06 -25.90
C GLY A 513 39.95 -14.72 -24.54
N ASP A 514 40.95 -14.74 -23.65
CA ASP A 514 40.77 -15.21 -22.28
C ASP A 514 39.85 -14.26 -21.51
N THR A 515 39.00 -14.83 -20.64
CA THR A 515 38.05 -14.08 -19.81
C THR A 515 38.27 -14.40 -18.34
N LEU A 516 38.70 -13.41 -17.55
CA LEU A 516 38.73 -13.46 -16.09
C LEU A 516 37.32 -13.19 -15.55
N LEU A 517 36.89 -14.01 -14.58
CA LEU A 517 35.63 -13.87 -13.88
C LEU A 517 35.89 -13.75 -12.38
N LEU A 518 35.50 -12.60 -11.84
CA LEU A 518 35.42 -12.29 -10.41
C LEU A 518 33.95 -12.32 -10.02
N TYR A 519 33.61 -12.97 -8.91
CA TYR A 519 32.22 -13.14 -8.47
C TYR A 519 32.15 -13.33 -6.96
N THR A 520 31.06 -12.88 -6.36
CA THR A 520 30.75 -13.10 -4.94
C THR A 520 30.10 -14.47 -4.73
N ASP A 521 30.10 -14.95 -3.49
CA ASP A 521 29.61 -16.28 -3.16
C ASP A 521 28.12 -16.47 -3.42
N GLY A 522 27.29 -15.42 -3.38
CA GLY A 522 25.87 -15.47 -3.75
C GLY A 522 25.60 -16.09 -5.14
N LEU A 523 26.56 -16.04 -6.08
CA LEU A 523 26.43 -16.71 -7.39
C LEU A 523 26.46 -18.25 -7.27
N ILE A 524 27.21 -18.77 -6.30
CA ILE A 524 27.46 -20.21 -6.12
C ILE A 524 26.78 -20.78 -4.88
N GLU A 525 26.48 -19.99 -3.86
CA GLU A 525 25.95 -20.44 -2.58
C GLU A 525 24.50 -20.92 -2.69
N ARG A 526 24.23 -22.10 -2.13
CA ARG A 526 22.87 -22.65 -1.99
C ARG A 526 22.81 -23.63 -0.83
N ARG A 527 21.88 -23.42 0.10
CA ARG A 527 21.68 -24.33 1.24
C ARG A 527 21.47 -25.77 0.77
N GLY A 528 22.21 -26.70 1.39
CA GLY A 528 22.10 -28.13 1.12
C GLY A 528 22.85 -28.62 -0.14
N VAL A 529 23.58 -27.75 -0.84
CA VAL A 529 24.42 -28.13 -1.98
C VAL A 529 25.88 -27.83 -1.65
N ALA A 530 26.78 -28.78 -1.94
CA ALA A 530 28.21 -28.57 -1.75
C ALA A 530 28.75 -27.48 -2.69
N GLN A 531 29.62 -26.61 -2.17
CA GLN A 531 30.22 -25.50 -2.91
C GLN A 531 30.96 -25.97 -4.17
N SER A 532 31.69 -27.08 -4.10
CA SER A 532 32.40 -27.68 -5.24
C SER A 532 31.48 -28.04 -6.41
N THR A 533 30.27 -28.55 -6.13
CA THR A 533 29.26 -28.87 -7.15
C THR A 533 28.77 -27.60 -7.85
N ARG A 534 28.55 -26.53 -7.09
CA ARG A 534 28.08 -25.24 -7.64
C ARG A 534 29.17 -24.56 -8.45
N LEU A 535 30.41 -24.63 -8.00
CA LEU A 535 31.57 -24.13 -8.72
C LEU A 535 31.79 -24.86 -10.06
N ALA A 536 31.62 -26.19 -10.09
CA ALA A 536 31.62 -26.95 -11.33
C ALA A 536 30.47 -26.52 -12.27
N GLY A 537 29.29 -26.24 -11.72
CA GLY A 537 28.16 -25.69 -12.48
C GLY A 537 28.44 -24.30 -13.06
N LEU A 538 29.10 -23.42 -12.31
CA LEU A 538 29.56 -22.11 -12.79
C LEU A 538 30.56 -22.25 -13.94
N ALA A 539 31.57 -23.12 -13.80
CA ALA A 539 32.53 -23.39 -14.87
C ALA A 539 31.84 -23.90 -16.15
N GLN A 540 30.88 -24.84 -16.03
CA GLN A 540 30.10 -25.33 -17.17
C GLN A 540 29.25 -24.23 -17.82
N ALA A 541 28.64 -23.36 -17.02
CA ALA A 541 27.87 -22.21 -17.52
C ALA A 541 28.77 -21.22 -18.28
N LEU A 542 29.97 -20.96 -17.77
CA LEU A 542 30.96 -20.08 -18.39
C LEU A 542 31.40 -20.62 -19.77
N VAL A 543 31.66 -21.93 -19.88
CA VAL A 543 31.96 -22.59 -21.16
C VAL A 543 30.79 -22.50 -22.13
N ALA A 544 29.56 -22.74 -21.66
CA ALA A 544 28.37 -22.70 -22.52
C ALA A 544 28.10 -21.29 -23.08
N LEU A 545 28.47 -20.25 -22.34
CA LEU A 545 28.26 -18.85 -22.71
C LEU A 545 29.48 -18.21 -23.40
N ARG A 546 30.56 -18.96 -23.64
CA ARG A 546 31.85 -18.43 -24.11
C ARG A 546 31.78 -17.60 -25.40
N HIS A 547 30.88 -17.96 -26.32
CA HIS A 547 30.72 -17.29 -27.63
C HIS A 547 29.76 -16.09 -27.59
N GLY A 548 29.16 -15.81 -26.43
CA GLY A 548 28.31 -14.64 -26.23
C GLY A 548 29.11 -13.35 -26.08
N SER A 549 28.37 -12.24 -26.15
CA SER A 549 28.90 -10.91 -25.81
C SER A 549 29.39 -10.88 -24.36
N THR A 550 30.57 -10.31 -24.14
CA THR A 550 31.13 -10.08 -22.79
C THR A 550 30.17 -9.26 -21.93
N LEU A 551 29.52 -8.25 -22.52
CA LEU A 551 28.55 -7.38 -21.84
C LEU A 551 27.34 -8.15 -21.28
N ALA A 552 26.90 -9.20 -21.97
CA ALA A 552 25.75 -10.01 -21.56
C ALA A 552 26.12 -11.14 -20.58
N LEU A 553 27.40 -11.48 -20.48
CA LEU A 553 27.87 -12.66 -19.74
C LEU A 553 27.50 -12.64 -18.25
N PRO A 554 27.72 -11.55 -17.48
CA PRO A 554 27.39 -11.52 -16.06
C PRO A 554 25.90 -11.80 -15.79
N ASN A 555 25.01 -11.11 -16.50
CA ASN A 555 23.56 -11.31 -16.37
C ASN A 555 23.11 -12.71 -16.79
N ALA A 556 23.68 -13.26 -17.87
CA ALA A 556 23.38 -14.61 -18.32
C ALA A 556 23.81 -15.68 -17.30
N LEU A 557 24.92 -15.45 -16.57
CA LEU A 557 25.36 -16.34 -15.49
C LEU A 557 24.38 -16.33 -14.32
N VAL A 558 23.97 -15.14 -13.85
CA VAL A 558 23.00 -15.00 -12.75
C VAL A 558 21.68 -15.68 -13.11
N GLN A 559 21.11 -15.39 -14.28
CA GLN A 559 19.85 -15.99 -14.74
C GLN A 559 19.92 -17.51 -14.82
N ARG A 560 21.05 -18.07 -15.28
CA ARG A 560 21.23 -19.52 -15.46
C ARG A 560 21.46 -20.27 -14.15
N LEU A 561 22.13 -19.67 -13.18
CA LEU A 561 22.60 -20.36 -11.96
C LEU A 561 21.70 -20.18 -10.74
N VAL A 562 20.93 -19.09 -10.68
CA VAL A 562 20.19 -18.65 -9.49
C VAL A 562 18.68 -18.74 -9.69
N GLY A 563 18.17 -18.25 -10.83
CA GLY A 563 16.73 -18.20 -11.09
C GLY A 563 16.02 -17.18 -10.19
N SER A 564 14.79 -17.51 -9.72
CA SER A 564 13.92 -16.57 -8.99
C SER A 564 13.98 -16.66 -7.46
N ASP A 565 14.69 -17.62 -6.87
CA ASP A 565 14.86 -17.77 -5.40
C ASP A 565 16.24 -17.23 -4.97
N GLN A 566 16.49 -15.95 -5.25
CA GLN A 566 17.75 -15.29 -4.91
C GLN A 566 17.69 -14.79 -3.46
N ARG A 567 18.56 -15.35 -2.61
CA ARG A 567 18.57 -15.08 -1.17
C ARG A 567 19.68 -14.16 -0.69
N ASP A 568 20.72 -14.01 -1.50
CA ASP A 568 21.88 -13.18 -1.21
C ASP A 568 22.14 -12.23 -2.38
N ASP A 569 22.91 -11.18 -2.12
CA ASP A 569 23.37 -10.30 -3.17
C ASP A 569 24.39 -11.03 -4.06
N ILE A 570 24.49 -10.56 -5.31
CA ILE A 570 25.38 -11.14 -6.30
C ILE A 570 26.06 -10.04 -7.07
N ALA A 571 27.38 -9.94 -6.94
CA ALA A 571 28.23 -9.18 -7.83
C ALA A 571 29.02 -10.12 -8.75
N VAL A 572 29.06 -9.79 -10.04
CA VAL A 572 29.89 -10.48 -11.03
C VAL A 572 30.61 -9.44 -11.87
N LEU A 573 31.93 -9.60 -12.03
CA LEU A 573 32.77 -8.79 -12.89
C LEU A 573 33.54 -9.71 -13.86
N ALA A 574 33.25 -9.57 -15.14
CA ALA A 574 33.89 -10.28 -16.23
C ALA A 574 34.84 -9.33 -16.98
N VAL A 575 36.06 -9.79 -17.24
CA VAL A 575 37.09 -9.05 -17.97
C VAL A 575 37.67 -9.93 -19.05
N ARG A 576 37.44 -9.58 -20.32
CA ARG A 576 37.94 -10.31 -21.48
C ARG A 576 39.06 -9.54 -22.17
N VAL A 577 40.17 -10.22 -22.47
CA VAL A 577 41.25 -9.64 -23.29
C VAL A 577 40.78 -9.63 -24.75
N ARG A 578 40.77 -8.44 -25.38
CA ARG A 578 40.43 -8.31 -26.79
C ARG A 578 41.48 -9.00 -27.63
N ALA A 579 41.04 -9.80 -28.61
CA ALA A 579 41.94 -10.23 -29.65
C ALA A 579 42.36 -9.01 -30.46
N ALA A 580 43.67 -8.80 -30.65
CA ALA A 580 44.17 -7.82 -31.60
C ALA A 580 43.60 -8.18 -32.98
N VAL A 581 42.57 -7.45 -33.40
CA VAL A 581 42.07 -7.56 -34.76
C VAL A 581 43.16 -6.97 -35.63
N ASN A 582 43.92 -7.83 -36.31
CA ASN A 582 44.63 -7.43 -37.51
C ASN A 582 43.64 -6.64 -38.36
N SER A 583 43.90 -5.36 -38.52
CA SER A 583 43.07 -4.41 -39.25
C SER A 583 42.87 -4.87 -40.69
N HIS A 584 41.82 -5.65 -40.98
CA HIS A 584 41.35 -6.02 -42.32
C HIS A 584 39.86 -6.43 -42.27
N PRO A 585 39.15 -6.22 -43.39
CA PRO A 585 38.26 -5.09 -43.64
C PRO A 585 36.98 -5.14 -42.80
N THR A 586 36.44 -3.96 -42.47
CA THR A 586 35.12 -3.76 -41.85
C THR A 586 34.08 -4.66 -42.53
N PRO A 587 33.26 -5.43 -41.81
CA PRO A 587 32.02 -5.94 -42.40
C PRO A 587 31.26 -4.72 -42.94
N ALA A 588 30.81 -4.79 -44.20
CA ALA A 588 30.19 -3.65 -44.87
C ALA A 588 29.06 -3.10 -43.99
N CYS A 589 29.30 -1.92 -43.40
CA CYS A 589 28.34 -1.24 -42.57
C CYS A 589 27.01 -1.12 -43.34
N PRO A 590 25.88 -1.60 -42.78
CA PRO A 590 24.62 -1.58 -43.49
C PRO A 590 24.21 -0.14 -43.83
N THR A 591 23.90 0.12 -45.12
CA THR A 591 23.52 1.47 -45.58
C THR A 591 22.22 1.96 -44.92
N ARG A 592 21.28 1.04 -44.64
CA ARG A 592 20.00 1.30 -43.95
C ARG A 592 19.45 0.02 -43.33
N VAL A 593 19.07 0.09 -42.06
CA VAL A 593 18.43 -1.01 -41.32
C VAL A 593 17.28 -0.47 -40.48
N SER A 594 16.24 -1.28 -40.29
CA SER A 594 15.09 -0.90 -39.47
C SER A 594 14.62 -2.04 -38.58
N ARG A 595 13.93 -1.68 -37.48
CA ARG A 595 13.38 -2.62 -36.51
C ARG A 595 12.02 -2.10 -36.00
N SER A 596 11.03 -3.00 -35.97
CA SER A 596 9.73 -2.74 -35.34
C SER A 596 9.89 -2.54 -33.83
N VAL A 597 9.21 -1.54 -33.28
CA VAL A 597 9.21 -1.20 -31.85
C VAL A 597 7.79 -1.32 -31.31
N GLU A 598 7.61 -2.02 -30.20
CA GLU A 598 6.30 -2.13 -29.54
C GLU A 598 5.93 -0.82 -28.83
N HIS A 599 4.63 -0.51 -28.74
CA HIS A 599 4.11 0.67 -28.02
C HIS A 599 4.11 0.47 -26.50
N THR A 600 5.26 0.14 -25.93
CA THR A 600 5.43 -0.02 -24.49
C THR A 600 6.72 0.67 -24.05
N THR A 601 6.72 1.28 -22.87
CA THR A 601 7.94 1.92 -22.31
C THR A 601 9.08 0.90 -22.14
N GLY A 602 8.76 -0.38 -21.91
CA GLY A 602 9.72 -1.47 -21.86
C GLY A 602 10.45 -1.76 -23.18
N ALA A 603 9.89 -1.36 -24.33
CA ALA A 603 10.50 -1.57 -25.65
C ALA A 603 11.60 -0.54 -26.01
N ILE A 604 11.67 0.57 -25.28
CA ILE A 604 12.66 1.64 -25.52
C ILE A 604 14.09 1.12 -25.31
N SER A 605 14.34 0.43 -24.19
CA SER A 605 15.68 -0.09 -23.87
C SER A 605 16.18 -1.13 -24.89
N PRO A 606 15.38 -2.14 -25.31
CA PRO A 606 15.74 -3.04 -26.41
C PRO A 606 15.97 -2.35 -27.75
N ALA A 607 15.18 -1.33 -28.10
CA ALA A 607 15.34 -0.58 -29.35
C ALA A 607 16.63 0.27 -29.32
N ARG A 608 16.92 0.92 -28.19
CA ARG A 608 18.15 1.68 -27.95
C ARG A 608 19.39 0.80 -28.09
N ARG A 609 19.39 -0.37 -27.45
CA ARG A 609 20.50 -1.32 -27.54
C ARG A 609 20.78 -1.72 -28.98
N TRP A 610 19.73 -1.99 -29.76
CA TRP A 610 19.87 -2.34 -31.18
C TRP A 610 20.45 -1.22 -32.03
N VAL A 611 20.08 0.04 -31.79
CA VAL A 611 20.71 1.19 -32.46
C VAL A 611 22.20 1.25 -32.13
N ASP A 612 22.55 1.10 -30.85
CA ASP A 612 23.94 1.12 -30.39
C ASP A 612 24.78 -0.01 -31.01
N ASP A 613 24.23 -1.23 -31.06
CA ASP A 613 24.87 -2.41 -31.68
C ASP A 613 25.20 -2.16 -33.17
N ILE A 614 24.29 -1.49 -33.91
CA ILE A 614 24.52 -1.16 -35.32
C ILE A 614 25.64 -0.13 -35.45
N LEU A 615 25.61 0.92 -34.65
CA LEU A 615 26.62 1.98 -34.71
C LEU A 615 28.00 1.45 -34.35
N GLU A 616 28.08 0.56 -33.36
CA GLU A 616 29.30 -0.15 -32.98
C GLU A 616 29.81 -1.02 -34.14
N SER A 617 28.94 -1.78 -34.79
CA SER A 617 29.31 -2.60 -35.96
C SER A 617 29.81 -1.79 -37.16
N CYS A 618 29.40 -0.52 -37.25
CA CYS A 618 29.79 0.43 -38.28
C CYS A 618 31.07 1.22 -37.97
N GLY A 619 31.70 0.96 -36.81
CA GLY A 619 32.92 1.63 -36.37
C GLY A 619 32.71 3.07 -35.91
N ILE A 620 31.50 3.44 -35.47
CA ILE A 620 31.23 4.79 -34.94
C ILE A 620 31.88 4.93 -33.55
N SER A 621 32.57 6.05 -33.34
CA SER A 621 33.30 6.35 -32.10
C SER A 621 32.37 6.30 -30.88
N ARG A 622 32.90 5.94 -29.71
CA ARG A 622 32.09 5.86 -28.48
C ARG A 622 31.48 7.21 -28.09
N ASP A 623 32.22 8.30 -28.27
CA ASP A 623 31.75 9.66 -27.96
C ASP A 623 30.59 10.08 -28.86
N GLN A 624 30.69 9.76 -30.16
CA GLN A 624 29.61 9.97 -31.10
C GLN A 624 28.40 9.06 -30.81
N ARG A 625 28.61 7.78 -30.47
CA ARG A 625 27.54 6.88 -30.04
C ARG A 625 26.83 7.38 -28.79
N ARG A 626 27.55 7.92 -27.80
CA ARG A 626 26.95 8.47 -26.57
C ARG A 626 25.98 9.62 -26.88
N THR A 627 26.37 10.48 -27.81
CA THR A 627 25.53 11.59 -28.29
C THR A 627 24.33 11.09 -29.08
N ILE A 628 24.55 10.16 -30.03
CA ILE A 628 23.47 9.52 -30.79
C ILE A 628 22.49 8.80 -29.87
N MET A 629 22.97 8.16 -28.79
CA MET A 629 22.11 7.42 -27.87
C MET A 629 21.26 8.30 -26.98
N LEU A 630 21.75 9.50 -26.64
CA LEU A 630 20.92 10.52 -26.00
C LEU A 630 19.75 10.89 -26.91
N LEU A 631 20.04 11.25 -28.16
CA LEU A 631 19.03 11.66 -29.15
C LEU A 631 18.05 10.54 -29.52
N ALA A 632 18.54 9.31 -29.65
CA ALA A 632 17.72 8.13 -29.91
C ALA A 632 16.78 7.84 -28.73
N SER A 633 17.25 8.02 -27.48
CA SER A 633 16.42 7.85 -26.30
C SER A 633 15.27 8.84 -26.27
N GLU A 634 15.54 10.11 -26.57
CA GLU A 634 14.50 11.15 -26.64
C GLU A 634 13.50 10.86 -27.77
N THR A 635 14.00 10.52 -28.95
CA THR A 635 13.15 10.28 -30.13
C THR A 635 12.27 9.04 -29.96
N LEU A 636 12.81 7.95 -29.41
CA LEU A 636 12.05 6.73 -29.10
C LEU A 636 11.04 6.94 -27.98
N THR A 637 11.41 7.69 -26.93
CA THR A 637 10.51 7.99 -25.82
C THR A 637 9.32 8.81 -26.29
N ASN A 638 9.57 9.85 -27.09
CA ASN A 638 8.51 10.65 -27.69
C ASN A 638 7.58 9.81 -28.57
N ALA A 639 8.15 8.92 -29.38
CA ALA A 639 7.37 8.07 -30.26
C ALA A 639 6.49 7.07 -29.48
N VAL A 640 7.04 6.43 -28.44
CA VAL A 640 6.28 5.48 -27.60
C VAL A 640 5.18 6.17 -26.78
N GLN A 641 5.43 7.40 -26.29
CA GLN A 641 4.49 8.12 -25.44
C GLN A 641 3.39 8.86 -26.22
N HIS A 642 3.70 9.38 -27.41
CA HIS A 642 2.82 10.33 -28.08
C HIS A 642 2.38 9.91 -29.48
N ALA A 643 2.98 8.90 -30.09
CA ALA A 643 2.67 8.54 -31.47
C ALA A 643 1.69 7.36 -31.61
N VAL A 644 1.10 7.24 -32.80
CA VAL A 644 0.13 6.19 -33.16
C VAL A 644 0.83 5.09 -33.96
N GLY A 645 0.52 3.83 -33.68
CA GLY A 645 1.24 2.70 -34.25
C GLY A 645 0.94 2.35 -35.70
N PRO A 646 1.83 1.58 -36.36
CA PRO A 646 3.04 0.93 -35.80
C PRO A 646 4.30 1.81 -35.74
N LEU A 647 5.20 1.55 -34.76
CA LEU A 647 6.50 2.22 -34.63
C LEU A 647 7.64 1.42 -35.26
N GLU A 648 8.58 2.12 -35.89
CA GLU A 648 9.77 1.53 -36.48
C GLU A 648 11.00 2.42 -36.25
N ALA A 649 12.05 1.88 -35.63
CA ALA A 649 13.35 2.54 -35.51
C ALA A 649 14.19 2.24 -36.76
N ILE A 650 14.87 3.26 -37.30
CA ILE A 650 15.64 3.18 -38.53
C ILE A 650 17.02 3.78 -38.29
N VAL A 651 18.08 3.11 -38.75
CA VAL A 651 19.46 3.61 -38.71
C VAL A 651 20.02 3.58 -40.13
N GLU A 652 20.54 4.72 -40.58
CA GLU A 652 21.28 4.85 -41.84
C GLU A 652 22.70 5.30 -41.52
N VAL A 653 23.68 4.56 -42.01
CA VAL A 653 25.08 4.93 -41.86
C VAL A 653 25.72 4.99 -43.24
N SER A 654 26.31 6.13 -43.54
CA SER A 654 27.07 6.37 -44.76
C SER A 654 28.55 6.61 -44.41
N ASN A 655 29.38 6.92 -45.39
CA ASN A 655 30.79 7.25 -45.15
C ASN A 655 30.97 8.61 -44.44
N THR A 656 29.98 9.51 -44.51
CA THR A 656 30.11 10.89 -44.00
C THR A 656 29.11 11.24 -42.92
N LEU A 657 28.02 10.47 -42.77
CA LEU A 657 26.89 10.82 -41.92
C LEU A 657 26.24 9.57 -41.32
N VAL A 658 25.80 9.70 -40.06
CA VAL A 658 24.88 8.79 -39.37
C VAL A 658 23.52 9.46 -39.25
N ARG A 659 22.45 8.74 -39.58
CA ARG A 659 21.07 9.16 -39.36
C ARG A 659 20.32 8.12 -38.55
N VAL A 660 19.57 8.57 -37.57
CA VAL A 660 18.64 7.71 -36.81
C VAL A 660 17.26 8.32 -36.92
N GLY A 661 16.29 7.48 -37.26
CA GLY A 661 14.91 7.87 -37.46
C GLY A 661 13.97 7.00 -36.62
N VAL A 662 12.90 7.59 -36.11
CA VAL A 662 11.77 6.83 -35.58
C VAL A 662 10.54 7.16 -36.40
N ARG A 663 9.96 6.13 -36.99
CA ARG A 663 8.76 6.20 -37.81
C ARG A 663 7.54 5.87 -36.98
N ASP A 664 6.48 6.63 -37.21
CA ASP A 664 5.18 6.43 -36.60
C ASP A 664 4.03 6.65 -37.62
N GLY A 665 2.82 6.21 -37.24
CA GLY A 665 1.62 6.29 -38.08
C GLY A 665 0.86 7.61 -38.00
N SER A 666 1.31 8.60 -37.21
CA SER A 666 0.68 9.91 -37.10
C SER A 666 1.10 10.83 -38.26
N PRO A 667 0.16 11.57 -38.87
CA PRO A 667 0.47 12.64 -39.82
C PRO A 667 0.81 13.99 -39.15
N ASP A 668 0.62 14.12 -37.83
CA ASP A 668 0.77 15.40 -37.13
C ASP A 668 2.25 15.73 -36.88
N GLU A 669 2.69 16.99 -37.04
CA GLU A 669 4.06 17.38 -36.71
C GLU A 669 4.32 17.32 -35.19
N PRO A 670 5.56 17.01 -34.74
CA PRO A 670 5.92 17.11 -33.34
C PRO A 670 5.71 18.55 -32.82
N THR A 671 4.87 18.73 -31.82
CA THR A 671 4.66 20.04 -31.19
C THR A 671 5.81 20.37 -30.24
N LEU A 672 6.46 21.52 -30.48
CA LEU A 672 7.46 22.09 -29.59
C LEU A 672 6.79 22.55 -28.30
N HIS A 673 7.09 21.89 -27.19
CA HIS A 673 6.78 22.39 -25.85
C HIS A 673 8.03 23.02 -25.25
N ASP A 674 7.87 24.21 -24.64
CA ASP A 674 8.94 24.88 -23.88
C ASP A 674 8.64 24.69 -22.38
N PRO A 675 9.08 23.56 -21.79
CA PRO A 675 8.68 23.18 -20.43
C PRO A 675 9.30 24.11 -19.39
N ALA A 676 8.55 24.40 -18.34
CA ALA A 676 9.05 25.19 -17.22
C ALA A 676 10.21 24.45 -16.49
N PRO A 677 11.10 25.14 -15.75
CA PRO A 677 12.31 24.53 -15.17
C PRO A 677 12.08 23.30 -14.27
N HIS A 678 10.87 23.13 -13.76
CA HIS A 678 10.44 22.10 -12.83
C HIS A 678 9.68 20.92 -13.49
N GLU A 679 9.37 21.00 -14.79
CA GLU A 679 8.73 19.90 -15.51
C GLU A 679 9.78 18.87 -15.95
N THR A 680 9.47 17.60 -15.69
CA THR A 680 10.36 16.44 -15.92
C THR A 680 10.30 15.89 -17.35
N GLY A 681 9.47 16.46 -18.23
CA GLY A 681 9.31 16.06 -19.63
C GLY A 681 9.27 17.24 -20.61
N GLY A 682 9.22 16.97 -21.91
CA GLY A 682 9.06 18.00 -22.96
C GLY A 682 10.36 18.61 -23.51
N ARG A 683 11.54 18.12 -23.11
CA ARG A 683 12.85 18.65 -23.58
C ARG A 683 13.46 17.91 -24.77
N GLY A 684 12.82 16.84 -25.25
CA GLY A 684 13.40 15.97 -26.28
C GLY A 684 13.80 16.69 -27.57
N VAL A 685 13.03 17.71 -27.99
CA VAL A 685 13.40 18.50 -29.18
C VAL A 685 14.54 19.49 -28.93
N GLN A 686 14.68 20.00 -27.69
CA GLN A 686 15.82 20.86 -27.33
C GLN A 686 17.15 20.09 -27.35
N PHE A 687 17.12 18.79 -27.04
CA PHE A 687 18.30 17.92 -27.21
C PHE A 687 18.63 17.72 -28.69
N LEU A 688 17.61 17.48 -29.54
CA LEU A 688 17.79 17.36 -30.99
C LEU A 688 18.37 18.64 -31.60
N ASP A 689 17.83 19.82 -31.24
CA ASP A 689 18.34 21.13 -31.71
C ASP A 689 19.78 21.42 -31.27
N ARG A 690 20.20 20.91 -30.11
CA ARG A 690 21.51 21.20 -29.53
C ARG A 690 22.62 20.25 -29.98
N PHE A 691 22.30 18.99 -30.20
CA PHE A 691 23.30 17.93 -30.38
C PHE A 691 23.25 17.23 -31.74
N ALA A 692 22.16 17.35 -32.51
CA ALA A 692 22.16 16.90 -33.90
C ALA A 692 22.74 17.99 -34.80
N ASP A 693 23.46 17.63 -35.86
CA ASP A 693 23.83 18.58 -36.91
C ASP A 693 22.59 19.05 -37.67
N ARG A 694 21.60 18.16 -37.78
CA ARG A 694 20.29 18.42 -38.36
C ARG A 694 19.28 17.42 -37.85
N TRP A 695 18.06 17.86 -37.59
CA TRP A 695 16.91 16.96 -37.45
C TRP A 695 15.75 17.48 -38.32
N PHE A 696 14.88 16.59 -38.78
CA PHE A 696 13.76 16.91 -39.66
C PHE A 696 12.69 15.83 -39.64
N VAL A 697 11.51 16.16 -40.15
CA VAL A 697 10.39 15.23 -40.29
C VAL A 697 10.19 14.90 -41.76
N GLU A 698 10.20 13.62 -42.10
CA GLU A 698 9.92 13.11 -43.45
C GLU A 698 8.53 12.48 -43.50
N HIS A 699 7.65 13.00 -44.36
CA HIS A 699 6.28 12.51 -44.54
C HIS A 699 6.22 11.48 -45.67
N ARG A 700 5.41 10.42 -45.51
CA ARG A 700 5.26 9.38 -46.53
C ARG A 700 4.47 9.89 -47.75
N ALA A 701 5.14 10.07 -48.88
CA ALA A 701 4.52 10.67 -50.08
C ALA A 701 3.76 9.68 -51.00
N ALA A 702 3.72 8.37 -50.73
CA ALA A 702 3.22 7.40 -51.73
C ALA A 702 2.28 6.27 -51.27
N ASP A 703 2.07 5.99 -49.98
CA ASP A 703 1.39 4.72 -49.57
C ASP A 703 0.66 4.75 -48.20
N GLY A 704 0.35 5.91 -47.61
CA GLY A 704 -0.48 6.00 -46.39
C GLY A 704 -0.02 7.04 -45.35
N PRO A 705 -0.81 7.27 -44.27
CA PRO A 705 -0.46 8.21 -43.19
C PRO A 705 0.75 7.72 -42.38
N GLY A 706 1.62 8.65 -42.01
CA GLY A 706 2.79 8.39 -41.18
C GLY A 706 3.96 9.31 -41.50
N LYS A 707 4.81 9.54 -40.49
CA LYS A 707 6.00 10.37 -40.57
C LYS A 707 7.21 9.64 -40.01
N THR A 708 8.41 10.08 -40.36
CA THR A 708 9.66 9.66 -39.71
C THR A 708 10.36 10.89 -39.17
N VAL A 709 10.62 10.91 -37.86
CA VAL A 709 11.44 11.95 -37.22
C VAL A 709 12.89 11.50 -37.28
N TRP A 710 13.72 12.22 -38.03
CA TRP A 710 15.13 11.94 -38.26
C TRP A 710 16.02 12.91 -37.50
N PHE A 711 17.15 12.43 -37.01
CA PHE A 711 18.30 13.26 -36.66
C PHE A 711 19.59 12.73 -37.30
N GLU A 712 20.50 13.65 -37.60
CA GLU A 712 21.72 13.42 -38.36
C GLU A 712 22.95 13.94 -37.60
N LEU A 713 24.05 13.18 -37.65
CA LEU A 713 25.37 13.59 -37.17
C LEU A 713 26.45 13.21 -38.19
N ALA A 714 27.39 14.12 -38.48
CA ALA A 714 28.55 13.90 -39.33
C ALA A 714 29.52 12.93 -38.65
N ARG A 715 29.99 11.90 -39.37
CA ARG A 715 30.91 10.91 -38.80
C ARG A 715 32.23 11.56 -38.40
N ASP A 716 32.69 11.26 -37.19
CA ASP A 716 33.97 11.81 -36.66
C ASP A 716 35.15 11.50 -37.60
N ASP A 717 35.14 10.32 -38.24
CA ASP A 717 36.20 9.87 -39.15
C ASP A 717 36.23 10.59 -40.51
N ALA A 718 35.17 11.34 -40.87
CA ALA A 718 35.09 12.04 -42.15
C ALA A 718 35.79 13.42 -42.12
N LEU A 719 36.15 13.92 -40.93
CA LEU A 719 36.81 15.20 -40.71
C LEU A 719 38.33 15.07 -40.59
N SER A 720 38.98 14.42 -41.56
CA SER A 720 40.43 14.52 -41.85
C SER A 720 40.73 13.84 -43.20
N PRO A 721 41.09 14.59 -44.27
CA PRO A 721 42.42 15.18 -44.39
C PRO A 721 42.46 16.59 -45.06
N GLU A 722 43.63 17.24 -44.99
CA GLU A 722 44.03 18.52 -45.63
C GLU A 722 43.82 19.85 -44.86
N ARG A 723 44.70 20.09 -43.88
CA ARG A 723 45.35 21.41 -43.72
C ARG A 723 46.80 21.26 -43.23
N VAL A 724 47.65 20.70 -44.10
CA VAL A 724 49.11 20.89 -44.01
C VAL A 724 49.62 21.22 -45.42
N GLY A 725 50.01 22.48 -45.62
CA GLY A 725 50.84 22.90 -46.76
C GLY A 725 50.33 24.12 -47.52
N GLY A 726 51.00 25.28 -47.36
CA GLY A 726 51.05 26.30 -48.42
C GLY A 726 50.95 27.78 -48.03
N SER A 727 52.04 28.35 -47.51
CA SER A 727 52.60 29.68 -47.86
C SER A 727 51.63 30.88 -48.08
N ARG A 728 51.59 31.82 -47.13
CA ARG A 728 52.33 33.10 -47.19
C ARG A 728 52.28 33.84 -45.86
#